data_AF-A0A3P1BG86-F1
#
_entry.id   AF-A0A3P1BG86-F1
#
_cell.length_a   1.000
_cell.length_b   1.000
_cell.length_c   1.000
_cell.angle_alpha   90.00
_cell.angle_beta   90.00
_cell.angle_gamma   90.00
#
_symmetry.space_group_name_H-M   'P 1'
#
loop_
_entity.id
_entity.type
_entity.pdbx_description
1 polymer ?
#
loop_
_entity_poly.entity_id
_entity_poly.type
_entity_poly.pdbx_seq_one_letter_code
_entity_poly.pdbx_strand_id
1 'polypeptide(L)'
;MPAHYPIFSTFLSAYRPVIWLAQPVYTRYNQLRDLLRSHLGNEYAQLLAEPLIPPPNERMRTEAQWYSDRFQQGTPLSSLPAPDRVRISQLLDSQLSAIRDLADKLEKSTQQETQQVGTLLRLSIEVPGPECVLTNGDQAVLVLWGFESDRSRQERFRVNQYLKHQIPEPPVVPPVVNTPLKSEATPPPVPVLPVEKKDEKKPPWWKPRWFWWRRQSDGSFGCGCFGWLLGLLLLLLLLALAYWFWPVGWGLPGWLPGRDERVDIPVNGRTISPNLPDRPQGVIAPVDTTQIITNPTDSLHRPVVGNRLNIFLKKEVHLVAFVDKVKGQYPDKELEVVAFDTTLNALQIQIPTSQREVWRGRFQKMPEVYLVFDENLFQTSALPNDPDLANKTKNWYFGAIGAFKAWDITRGSDQVLVAVLDGGFDTGHPELQNQLVQTRNMTTESGKINLDSPIGGRHGTHVAATVAGRAGNNAGTSGIAPNCRVMAVQVGSDKPSLLAVVFGLQYAIKNGAKVISLSLGSHIPTATATKLAALPEADQNAFLATYQQSPAYQTELRVYETIFGEATRNGISIVKATGNEAIPAGFDPMNNTPYTINVSADGIPDQHGLVQRAPFSNYGVLSTVSAPGVQIYNAVPGGQYDYMSGTSMATPIVAGGVALMYSLRPDLSPDRIRTILVETGNPHVGNPDKPIGPFIQLDKALEACRLEPKDVCAATLDSLKREITKLKHQP
;
A
#
# COMPACT_ATOMS: atom_id res chain seq x y z
N MET A 1 9.53 -17.33 14.20
CA MET A 1 10.82 -17.91 13.77
C MET A 1 11.60 -18.33 15.00
N PRO A 2 12.49 -19.34 14.93
CA PRO A 2 13.48 -19.54 15.98
C PRO A 2 14.37 -18.29 16.11
N ALA A 3 15.00 -18.10 17.26
CA ALA A 3 15.98 -17.02 17.40
C ALA A 3 17.22 -17.35 16.58
N HIS A 4 17.45 -16.60 15.50
CA HIS A 4 18.74 -16.58 14.84
C HIS A 4 19.73 -15.92 15.80
N TYR A 5 20.85 -16.58 16.10
CA TYR A 5 21.93 -16.03 16.93
C TYR A 5 23.12 -15.64 16.04
N PRO A 6 23.76 -14.48 16.28
CA PRO A 6 24.88 -14.04 15.47
C PRO A 6 26.10 -14.93 15.71
N ILE A 7 26.75 -15.35 14.63
CA ILE A 7 27.92 -16.24 14.66
C ILE A 7 29.23 -15.46 14.87
N PHE A 8 29.20 -14.16 14.63
CA PHE A 8 30.31 -13.23 14.76
C PHE A 8 29.78 -11.84 15.12
N SER A 9 30.49 -11.13 16.00
CA SER A 9 30.33 -9.69 16.17
C SER A 9 31.68 -9.00 16.34
N THR A 10 31.79 -7.76 15.85
CA THR A 10 32.99 -6.94 15.99
C THR A 10 32.68 -5.45 15.89
N PHE A 11 33.58 -4.61 16.39
CA PHE A 11 33.53 -3.16 16.21
C PHE A 11 34.19 -2.77 14.88
N LEU A 12 33.45 -2.05 14.03
CA LEU A 12 33.92 -1.66 12.69
C LEU A 12 35.02 -0.58 12.70
N SER A 13 35.55 -0.15 13.85
CA SER A 13 36.46 1.00 13.96
C SER A 13 37.84 0.86 13.29
N ALA A 14 38.22 -0.37 12.91
CA ALA A 14 39.46 -0.70 12.20
C ALA A 14 39.25 -1.04 10.70
N TYR A 15 38.02 -0.98 10.20
CA TYR A 15 37.65 -1.34 8.83
C TYR A 15 36.84 -0.20 8.19
N ARG A 16 36.83 -0.12 6.86
CA ARG A 16 35.96 0.80 6.12
C ARG A 16 35.13 0.00 5.12
N PRO A 17 33.82 0.28 4.99
CA PRO A 17 33.02 -0.38 3.98
C PRO A 17 33.47 0.05 2.59
N VAL A 18 33.60 -0.90 1.67
CA VAL A 18 33.79 -0.61 0.26
C VAL A 18 32.49 0.00 -0.26
N ILE A 19 32.57 1.17 -0.89
CA ILE A 19 31.41 1.89 -1.42
C ILE A 19 31.31 1.64 -2.93
N TRP A 20 30.13 1.20 -3.37
CA TRP A 20 29.80 0.95 -4.77
C TRP A 20 28.44 1.59 -5.09
N LEU A 21 28.38 2.40 -6.14
CA LEU A 21 27.23 3.25 -6.50
C LEU A 21 26.61 3.96 -5.28
N ALA A 22 27.46 4.68 -4.53
CA ALA A 22 27.12 5.43 -3.31
C ALA A 22 26.45 4.61 -2.18
N GLN A 23 26.57 3.27 -2.19
CA GLN A 23 26.09 2.38 -1.13
C GLN A 23 27.22 1.46 -0.64
N PRO A 24 27.23 1.05 0.65
CA PRO A 24 28.14 0.02 1.11
C PRO A 24 27.86 -1.31 0.40
N VAL A 25 28.90 -1.98 -0.09
CA VAL A 25 28.77 -3.27 -0.80
C VAL A 25 27.99 -4.32 0.02
N TYR A 26 28.15 -4.31 1.35
CA TYR A 26 27.44 -5.23 2.25
C TYR A 26 25.90 -5.13 2.18
N THR A 27 25.32 -3.99 1.77
CA THR A 27 23.84 -3.84 1.69
C THR A 27 23.23 -4.66 0.54
N ARG A 28 24.06 -5.19 -0.37
CA ARG A 28 23.64 -6.01 -1.51
C ARG A 28 23.64 -7.52 -1.21
N TYR A 29 23.67 -7.93 0.07
CA TYR A 29 23.78 -9.33 0.49
C TYR A 29 22.85 -10.30 -0.27
N ASN A 30 21.54 -10.05 -0.29
CA ASN A 30 20.57 -10.93 -0.97
C ASN A 30 20.89 -11.05 -2.48
N GLN A 31 21.14 -9.92 -3.16
CA GLN A 31 21.52 -9.87 -4.58
C GLN A 31 22.78 -10.70 -4.86
N LEU A 32 23.79 -10.59 -4.01
CA LEU A 32 25.06 -11.33 -4.14
C LEU A 32 24.89 -12.82 -3.85
N ARG A 33 24.19 -13.19 -2.77
CA ARG A 33 23.86 -14.57 -2.41
C ARG A 33 23.14 -15.25 -3.57
N ASP A 34 22.14 -14.60 -4.15
CA ASP A 34 21.28 -15.21 -5.15
C ASP A 34 21.91 -15.20 -6.55
N LEU A 35 22.82 -14.25 -6.85
CA LEU A 35 23.74 -14.30 -7.99
C LEU A 35 24.70 -15.50 -7.88
N LEU A 36 25.35 -15.69 -6.73
CA LEU A 36 26.25 -16.81 -6.47
C LEU A 36 25.50 -18.16 -6.55
N ARG A 37 24.29 -18.22 -5.97
CA ARG A 37 23.41 -19.40 -6.00
C ARG A 37 23.05 -19.82 -7.43
N SER A 38 22.74 -18.85 -8.30
CA SER A 38 22.31 -19.10 -9.67
C SER A 38 23.46 -19.45 -10.63
N HIS A 39 24.66 -18.92 -10.40
CA HIS A 39 25.79 -19.08 -11.33
C HIS A 39 26.82 -20.14 -10.92
N LEU A 40 27.01 -20.37 -9.62
CA LEU A 40 28.02 -21.29 -9.09
C LEU A 40 27.43 -22.34 -8.13
N GLY A 41 26.27 -22.06 -7.54
CA GLY A 41 25.54 -23.00 -6.68
C GLY A 41 25.44 -22.56 -5.22
N ASN A 42 24.62 -23.27 -4.44
CA ASN A 42 24.29 -22.85 -3.07
C ASN A 42 25.50 -22.85 -2.11
N GLU A 43 26.55 -23.63 -2.40
CA GLU A 43 27.78 -23.62 -1.61
C GLU A 43 28.61 -22.33 -1.76
N TYR A 44 28.48 -21.62 -2.88
CA TYR A 44 29.09 -20.30 -3.08
C TYR A 44 28.19 -19.21 -2.50
N ALA A 45 26.86 -19.35 -2.64
CA ALA A 45 25.87 -18.48 -2.02
C ALA A 45 26.04 -18.36 -0.49
N GLN A 46 26.34 -19.49 0.15
CA GLN A 46 26.57 -19.58 1.60
C GLN A 46 27.99 -19.19 2.05
N LEU A 47 28.86 -18.76 1.14
CA LEU A 47 30.22 -18.34 1.48
C LEU A 47 30.26 -16.96 2.17
N LEU A 48 29.24 -16.13 1.94
CA LEU A 48 29.07 -14.81 2.58
C LEU A 48 28.09 -14.91 3.76
N ALA A 49 28.47 -14.38 4.93
CA ALA A 49 27.57 -14.23 6.07
C ALA A 49 26.57 -13.07 5.87
N GLU A 50 25.34 -13.22 6.35
CA GLU A 50 24.35 -12.13 6.32
C GLU A 50 24.73 -11.02 7.32
N PRO A 51 24.87 -9.75 6.87
CA PRO A 51 25.28 -8.64 7.71
C PRO A 51 24.09 -7.96 8.41
N LEU A 52 24.03 -8.05 9.74
CA LEU A 52 23.15 -7.24 10.58
C LEU A 52 23.95 -6.06 11.14
N ILE A 53 24.00 -4.97 10.36
CA ILE A 53 24.74 -3.75 10.69
C ILE A 53 23.73 -2.64 11.01
N PRO A 54 23.73 -2.06 12.23
CA PRO A 54 22.84 -0.96 12.57
C PRO A 54 23.19 0.31 11.76
N PRO A 55 22.23 1.22 11.53
CA PRO A 55 22.42 2.39 10.67
C PRO A 55 23.61 3.28 11.13
N PRO A 56 24.37 3.86 10.18
CA PRO A 56 25.65 4.49 10.47
C PRO A 56 25.51 5.88 11.08
N ASN A 57 25.42 5.93 12.41
CA ASN A 57 25.58 7.17 13.19
C ASN A 57 27.07 7.59 13.24
N GLU A 58 27.32 8.89 13.41
CA GLU A 58 28.63 9.56 13.22
C GLU A 58 29.86 8.75 13.68
N ARG A 59 30.74 8.42 12.72
CA ARG A 59 31.98 7.62 12.87
C ARG A 59 31.71 6.17 13.36
N MET A 60 31.72 5.22 12.42
CA MET A 60 31.60 3.77 12.69
C MET A 60 32.48 3.27 13.84
N ARG A 61 31.88 3.23 15.02
CA ARG A 61 32.30 2.54 16.26
C ARG A 61 31.17 1.62 16.76
N THR A 62 30.17 1.36 15.92
CA THR A 62 29.09 0.41 16.18
C THR A 62 29.63 -1.01 16.22
N GLU A 63 29.04 -1.81 17.11
CA GLU A 63 29.14 -3.27 17.00
C GLU A 63 28.25 -3.70 15.83
N ALA A 64 28.82 -4.52 14.95
CA ALA A 64 28.14 -5.16 13.84
C ALA A 64 28.05 -6.66 14.10
N GLN A 65 27.01 -7.31 13.56
CA GLN A 65 26.73 -8.72 13.78
C GLN A 65 26.53 -9.45 12.45
N TRP A 66 26.88 -10.73 12.39
CA TRP A 66 26.74 -11.55 11.18
C TRP A 66 26.15 -12.93 11.48
N TYR A 67 25.42 -13.47 10.49
CA TYR A 67 24.69 -14.74 10.58
C TYR A 67 25.07 -15.66 9.41
N SER A 68 24.94 -16.99 9.59
CA SER A 68 25.08 -17.94 8.49
C SER A 68 24.22 -19.17 8.70
N ASP A 69 23.63 -19.67 7.61
CA ASP A 69 22.90 -20.93 7.58
C ASP A 69 23.81 -22.17 7.64
N ARG A 70 25.13 -22.03 7.43
CA ARG A 70 26.08 -23.16 7.43
C ARG A 70 26.32 -23.74 8.82
N PHE A 71 26.50 -22.88 9.81
CA PHE A 71 26.82 -23.27 11.18
C PHE A 71 26.46 -22.13 12.14
N GLN A 72 26.03 -22.48 13.36
CA GLN A 72 25.77 -21.50 14.42
C GLN A 72 27.01 -21.17 15.27
N GLN A 73 28.12 -21.87 15.07
CA GLN A 73 29.42 -21.63 15.72
C GLN A 73 30.55 -21.96 14.75
N GLY A 74 31.65 -21.20 14.80
CA GLY A 74 32.82 -21.43 13.96
C GLY A 74 34.10 -20.83 14.55
N THR A 75 35.23 -21.39 14.17
CA THR A 75 36.57 -21.03 14.63
C THR A 75 37.25 -20.11 13.63
N PRO A 76 37.85 -18.97 14.02
CA PRO A 76 38.58 -18.10 13.09
C PRO A 76 39.72 -18.84 12.39
N LEU A 77 39.84 -18.69 11.06
CA LEU A 77 40.87 -19.35 10.24
C LEU A 77 42.30 -19.02 10.73
N SER A 78 42.51 -17.80 11.22
CA SER A 78 43.76 -17.37 11.86
C SER A 78 44.16 -18.19 13.11
N SER A 79 43.19 -18.80 13.80
CA SER A 79 43.40 -19.58 15.03
C SER A 79 43.55 -21.10 14.83
N LEU A 80 43.35 -21.59 13.60
CA LEU A 80 43.55 -23.02 13.30
C LEU A 80 45.04 -23.44 13.35
N PRO A 81 45.33 -24.73 13.65
CA PRO A 81 46.65 -25.32 13.46
C PRO A 81 47.19 -25.10 12.04
N ALA A 82 48.52 -25.06 11.88
CA ALA A 82 49.12 -24.77 10.58
C ALA A 82 48.68 -25.70 9.43
N PRO A 83 48.54 -27.04 9.60
CA PRO A 83 48.06 -27.92 8.54
C PRO A 83 46.62 -27.60 8.11
N ASP A 84 45.71 -27.46 9.07
CA ASP A 84 44.30 -27.14 8.80
C ASP A 84 44.14 -25.75 8.19
N ARG A 85 44.88 -24.75 8.68
CA ARG A 85 44.86 -23.41 8.12
C ARG A 85 45.30 -23.41 6.65
N VAL A 86 46.36 -24.13 6.29
CA VAL A 86 46.79 -24.27 4.87
C VAL A 86 45.71 -24.96 4.04
N ARG A 87 45.14 -26.07 4.55
CA ARG A 87 44.09 -26.86 3.88
C ARG A 87 42.83 -26.04 3.61
N ILE A 88 42.34 -25.30 4.60
CA ILE A 88 41.15 -24.45 4.48
C ILE A 88 41.43 -23.18 3.64
N SER A 89 42.64 -22.59 3.73
CA SER A 89 43.04 -21.52 2.81
C SER A 89 43.01 -21.97 1.35
N GLN A 90 43.54 -23.16 1.03
CA GLN A 90 43.52 -23.70 -0.34
C GLN A 90 42.09 -23.91 -0.87
N LEU A 91 41.17 -24.40 -0.03
CA LEU A 91 39.76 -24.55 -0.38
C LEU A 91 39.08 -23.19 -0.60
N LEU A 92 39.34 -22.23 0.30
CA LEU A 92 38.80 -20.87 0.21
C LEU A 92 39.33 -20.14 -1.04
N ASP A 93 40.63 -20.25 -1.34
CA ASP A 93 41.23 -19.64 -2.53
C ASP A 93 40.64 -20.23 -3.83
N SER A 94 40.37 -21.54 -3.86
CA SER A 94 39.66 -22.19 -4.97
C SER A 94 38.24 -21.65 -5.13
N GLN A 95 37.47 -21.54 -4.04
CA GLN A 95 36.11 -21.00 -4.07
C GLN A 95 36.08 -19.52 -4.48
N LEU A 96 37.00 -18.70 -3.95
CA LEU A 96 37.14 -17.29 -4.32
C LEU A 96 37.61 -17.13 -5.78
N SER A 97 38.44 -18.03 -6.31
CA SER A 97 38.85 -18.01 -7.72
C SER A 97 37.65 -18.18 -8.66
N ALA A 98 36.76 -19.15 -8.40
CA ALA A 98 35.56 -19.34 -9.21
C ALA A 98 34.62 -18.11 -9.20
N ILE A 99 34.57 -17.38 -8.08
CA ILE A 99 33.80 -16.13 -7.98
C ILE A 99 34.50 -14.96 -8.71
N ARG A 100 35.85 -14.89 -8.66
CA ARG A 100 36.63 -13.94 -9.47
C ARG A 100 36.42 -14.20 -10.96
N ASP A 101 36.45 -15.46 -11.40
CA ASP A 101 36.18 -15.87 -12.78
C ASP A 101 34.75 -15.52 -13.23
N LEU A 102 33.78 -15.53 -12.33
CA LEU A 102 32.42 -15.06 -12.60
C LEU A 102 32.38 -13.52 -12.74
N ALA A 103 32.98 -12.78 -11.80
CA ALA A 103 33.08 -11.32 -11.88
C ALA A 103 33.79 -10.87 -13.17
N ASP A 104 34.88 -11.54 -13.55
CA ASP A 104 35.62 -11.34 -14.80
C ASP A 104 34.79 -11.56 -16.06
N LYS A 105 33.83 -12.49 -16.06
CA LYS A 105 32.92 -12.73 -17.18
C LYS A 105 31.83 -11.66 -17.24
N LEU A 106 31.28 -11.29 -16.09
CA LEU A 106 30.22 -10.29 -15.97
C LEU A 106 30.72 -8.88 -16.36
N GLU A 107 31.90 -8.46 -15.90
CA GLU A 107 32.53 -7.18 -16.27
C GLU A 107 32.85 -7.05 -17.77
N LYS A 108 33.07 -8.17 -18.46
CA LYS A 108 33.33 -8.22 -19.91
C LYS A 108 32.05 -8.26 -20.75
N SER A 109 30.87 -8.16 -20.12
CA SER A 109 29.59 -8.02 -20.82
C SER A 109 29.48 -6.69 -21.55
N THR A 110 28.79 -6.69 -22.70
CA THR A 110 28.39 -5.48 -23.43
C THR A 110 27.17 -4.79 -22.81
N GLN A 111 26.50 -5.42 -21.84
CA GLN A 111 25.39 -4.83 -21.09
C GLN A 111 25.92 -4.17 -19.81
N GLN A 112 25.71 -2.85 -19.70
CA GLN A 112 26.20 -2.01 -18.60
C GLN A 112 25.76 -2.52 -17.21
N GLU A 113 24.52 -3.01 -17.08
CA GLU A 113 23.99 -3.59 -15.84
C GLU A 113 24.74 -4.86 -15.43
N THR A 114 25.02 -5.76 -16.38
CA THR A 114 25.80 -6.98 -16.13
C THR A 114 27.23 -6.65 -15.73
N GLN A 115 27.84 -5.66 -16.40
CA GLN A 115 29.18 -5.17 -16.06
C GLN A 115 29.23 -4.60 -14.64
N GLN A 116 28.24 -3.77 -14.28
CA GLN A 116 28.06 -3.24 -12.93
C GLN A 116 27.92 -4.36 -11.88
N VAL A 117 27.12 -5.40 -12.14
CA VAL A 117 26.99 -6.57 -11.25
C VAL A 117 28.31 -7.34 -11.11
N GLY A 118 29.13 -7.42 -12.17
CA GLY A 118 30.48 -7.98 -12.11
C GLY A 118 31.39 -7.22 -11.15
N THR A 119 31.43 -5.89 -11.23
CA THR A 119 32.23 -5.05 -10.32
C THR A 119 31.71 -5.09 -8.88
N LEU A 120 30.39 -5.10 -8.66
CA LEU A 120 29.82 -5.32 -7.33
C LEU A 120 30.29 -6.66 -6.75
N LEU A 121 30.23 -7.74 -7.53
CA LEU A 121 30.67 -9.07 -7.11
C LEU A 121 32.16 -9.09 -6.76
N ARG A 122 33.02 -8.48 -7.61
CA ARG A 122 34.46 -8.38 -7.38
C ARG A 122 34.79 -7.71 -6.04
N LEU A 123 34.21 -6.53 -5.79
CA LEU A 123 34.40 -5.76 -4.56
C LEU A 123 33.82 -6.44 -3.31
N SER A 124 32.91 -7.41 -3.47
CA SER A 124 32.30 -8.14 -2.36
C SER A 124 33.22 -9.20 -1.76
N ILE A 125 34.14 -9.76 -2.55
CA ILE A 125 34.95 -10.93 -2.16
C ILE A 125 36.42 -10.61 -1.83
N GLU A 126 36.74 -9.33 -1.66
CA GLU A 126 38.02 -8.94 -1.07
C GLU A 126 37.99 -9.22 0.43
N VAL A 127 38.91 -10.05 0.90
CA VAL A 127 38.99 -10.51 2.30
C VAL A 127 39.90 -9.56 3.09
N PRO A 128 39.42 -8.86 4.13
CA PRO A 128 40.23 -7.88 4.85
C PRO A 128 41.44 -8.48 5.58
N GLY A 129 41.31 -9.74 6.03
CA GLY A 129 42.32 -10.52 6.74
C GLY A 129 41.80 -11.92 7.11
N PRO A 130 42.68 -12.88 7.47
CA PRO A 130 42.28 -14.27 7.80
C PRO A 130 41.46 -14.39 9.08
N GLU A 131 41.41 -13.35 9.92
CA GLU A 131 40.50 -13.23 11.07
C GLU A 131 39.05 -12.95 10.68
N CYS A 132 38.80 -12.51 9.44
CA CYS A 132 37.47 -12.25 8.87
C CYS A 132 36.79 -13.51 8.30
N VAL A 133 37.39 -14.70 8.51
CA VAL A 133 36.89 -15.99 8.03
C VAL A 133 36.65 -16.91 9.22
N LEU A 134 35.40 -17.36 9.41
CA LEU A 134 35.07 -18.44 10.35
C LEU A 134 35.04 -19.78 9.62
N THR A 135 35.38 -20.84 10.36
CA THR A 135 35.52 -22.20 9.84
C THR A 135 34.81 -23.20 10.74
N ASN A 136 34.25 -24.27 10.15
CA ASN A 136 33.70 -25.40 10.91
C ASN A 136 33.93 -26.69 10.12
N GLY A 137 34.78 -27.57 10.64
CA GLY A 137 35.32 -28.69 9.87
C GLY A 137 35.95 -28.19 8.57
N ASP A 138 35.47 -28.72 7.44
CA ASP A 138 35.97 -28.40 6.10
C ASP A 138 35.16 -27.30 5.39
N GLN A 139 34.42 -26.48 6.15
CA GLN A 139 33.65 -25.35 5.64
C GLN A 139 34.22 -24.00 6.11
N ALA A 140 34.11 -22.98 5.25
CA ALA A 140 34.46 -21.59 5.56
C ALA A 140 33.29 -20.63 5.26
N VAL A 141 33.27 -19.48 5.96
CA VAL A 141 32.34 -18.36 5.75
C VAL A 141 33.10 -17.04 5.98
N LEU A 142 32.97 -16.09 5.05
CA LEU A 142 33.43 -14.71 5.25
C LEU A 142 32.42 -13.99 6.15
N VAL A 143 32.87 -13.58 7.34
CA VAL A 143 32.08 -12.82 8.33
C VAL A 143 32.38 -11.31 8.33
N LEU A 144 33.29 -10.86 7.47
CA LEU A 144 33.45 -9.45 7.12
C LEU A 144 33.90 -9.35 5.65
N TRP A 145 32.96 -8.96 4.79
CA TRP A 145 33.09 -8.95 3.33
C TRP A 145 32.54 -7.64 2.75
N GLY A 146 33.11 -7.14 1.65
CA GLY A 146 32.82 -5.77 1.18
C GLY A 146 33.39 -4.68 2.09
N PHE A 147 34.52 -4.93 2.75
CA PHE A 147 35.26 -3.99 3.61
C PHE A 147 36.75 -3.99 3.26
N GLU A 148 37.42 -2.85 3.47
CA GLU A 148 38.88 -2.71 3.48
C GLU A 148 39.42 -2.53 4.91
N SER A 149 40.69 -2.84 5.15
CA SER A 149 41.36 -2.62 6.44
C SER A 149 41.94 -1.21 6.54
N ASP A 150 41.57 -0.46 7.59
CA ASP A 150 42.05 0.91 7.82
C ASP A 150 43.50 0.89 8.33
N ARG A 151 44.47 0.81 7.41
CA ARG A 151 45.91 0.81 7.71
C ARG A 151 46.40 2.02 8.52
N SER A 152 45.60 3.08 8.65
CA SER A 152 45.93 4.26 9.48
C SER A 152 45.55 4.10 10.96
N ARG A 153 44.86 3.02 11.35
CA ARG A 153 44.32 2.82 12.70
C ARG A 153 44.59 1.42 13.27
N GLN A 154 45.87 1.11 13.53
CA GLN A 154 46.28 -0.13 14.21
C GLN A 154 45.97 -0.13 15.73
N GLU A 155 44.70 0.06 16.11
CA GLU A 155 44.22 -0.39 17.42
C GLU A 155 43.82 -1.87 17.34
N ARG A 156 44.15 -2.64 18.37
CA ARG A 156 44.14 -4.11 18.31
C ARG A 156 42.74 -4.67 18.05
N PHE A 157 42.60 -5.45 16.97
CA PHE A 157 41.46 -6.32 16.71
C PHE A 157 41.09 -7.13 17.96
N ARG A 158 39.87 -6.97 18.46
CA ARG A 158 39.31 -7.72 19.58
C ARG A 158 38.13 -8.54 19.09
N VAL A 159 38.27 -9.86 19.08
CA VAL A 159 37.12 -10.76 18.91
C VAL A 159 36.32 -10.76 20.20
N ASN A 160 35.12 -10.17 20.18
CA ASN A 160 34.13 -10.43 21.21
C ASN A 160 33.50 -11.80 20.93
N GLN A 161 34.19 -12.88 21.33
CA GLN A 161 33.63 -14.22 21.24
C GLN A 161 32.44 -14.35 22.20
N TYR A 162 31.22 -14.48 21.66
CA TYR A 162 30.06 -14.99 22.39
C TYR A 162 30.19 -16.52 22.64
N LEU A 163 31.30 -16.93 23.26
CA LEU A 163 31.50 -18.30 23.74
C LEU A 163 31.04 -18.40 25.21
N LYS A 164 29.90 -19.07 25.40
CA LYS A 164 29.18 -19.31 26.67
C LYS A 164 28.49 -18.07 27.25
N HIS A 165 27.17 -18.16 27.37
CA HIS A 165 26.40 -18.15 28.63
C HIS A 165 25.15 -19.00 28.32
N GLN A 166 25.11 -20.27 28.75
CA GLN A 166 24.44 -20.71 29.99
C GLN A 166 23.02 -20.16 30.16
N ILE A 167 22.07 -21.10 30.28
CA ILE A 167 20.66 -20.84 30.56
C ILE A 167 20.57 -20.14 31.93
N PRO A 168 19.89 -18.98 32.06
CA PRO A 168 19.65 -18.39 33.37
C PRO A 168 18.62 -19.22 34.15
N GLU A 169 18.98 -19.63 35.36
CA GLU A 169 18.07 -20.27 36.32
C GLU A 169 16.96 -19.29 36.78
N PRO A 170 15.80 -19.79 37.23
CA PRO A 170 14.69 -18.94 37.65
C PRO A 170 15.05 -18.10 38.89
N PRO A 171 14.54 -16.86 39.01
CA PRO A 171 14.95 -15.93 40.06
C PRO A 171 14.46 -16.35 41.45
N VAL A 172 15.40 -16.46 42.39
CA VAL A 172 15.13 -16.66 43.82
C VAL A 172 14.62 -15.35 44.45
N VAL A 173 13.56 -15.44 45.25
CA VAL A 173 12.90 -14.28 45.88
C VAL A 173 13.53 -13.94 47.25
N PRO A 174 14.02 -12.71 47.48
CA PRO A 174 14.39 -12.21 48.81
C PRO A 174 13.16 -11.70 49.60
N PRO A 175 13.17 -11.76 50.95
CA PRO A 175 12.02 -11.44 51.79
C PRO A 175 11.82 -9.94 52.11
N VAL A 176 10.61 -9.60 52.55
CA VAL A 176 10.16 -8.24 52.97
C VAL A 176 10.54 -7.94 54.42
N VAL A 177 10.97 -6.70 54.71
CA VAL A 177 11.14 -6.13 56.06
C VAL A 177 10.64 -4.66 56.07
N ASN A 178 10.10 -4.17 57.20
CA ASN A 178 9.26 -2.96 57.26
C ASN A 178 9.81 -1.81 58.16
N THR A 179 9.52 -0.55 57.78
CA THR A 179 9.31 0.65 58.66
C THR A 179 10.51 1.19 59.48
N PRO A 180 10.49 2.42 60.09
CA PRO A 180 9.36 3.35 60.38
C PRO A 180 9.55 4.86 60.01
N LEU A 181 8.67 5.72 60.54
CA LEU A 181 8.45 7.17 60.24
C LEU A 181 9.01 8.15 61.31
N LYS A 182 9.23 9.44 60.93
CA LYS A 182 8.99 10.74 61.65
C LYS A 182 10.02 11.85 61.27
N SER A 183 9.81 13.19 61.42
CA SER A 183 8.62 14.05 61.66
C SER A 183 8.92 15.56 61.52
N GLU A 184 7.88 16.39 61.23
CA GLU A 184 7.72 17.84 61.60
C GLU A 184 8.67 18.90 60.97
N ALA A 185 8.39 20.23 60.92
CA ALA A 185 7.39 21.09 61.61
C ALA A 185 6.87 22.31 60.77
N THR A 186 5.92 23.09 61.32
CA THR A 186 5.34 24.40 60.86
C THR A 186 4.81 25.19 62.10
N PRO A 187 4.14 26.39 62.07
CA PRO A 187 3.87 27.42 61.05
C PRO A 187 4.54 28.80 61.45
N PRO A 188 3.96 30.00 61.82
CA PRO A 188 2.61 30.64 61.77
C PRO A 188 2.64 32.12 61.14
N PRO A 189 1.90 33.22 61.51
CA PRO A 189 1.26 34.09 60.48
C PRO A 189 1.16 35.67 60.62
N VAL A 190 0.88 36.35 59.49
CA VAL A 190 -0.07 37.50 59.20
C VAL A 190 -0.27 38.72 60.15
N PRO A 191 -0.31 39.96 59.58
CA PRO A 191 -1.36 40.96 59.91
C PRO A 191 -2.04 41.68 58.69
N VAL A 192 -3.02 42.58 58.96
CA VAL A 192 -4.17 43.03 58.11
C VAL A 192 -4.66 44.44 58.59
N LEU A 193 -5.30 45.41 57.88
CA LEU A 193 -5.82 45.63 56.48
C LEU A 193 -5.31 47.04 55.97
N PRO A 194 -6.02 48.13 55.46
CA PRO A 194 -7.38 48.43 54.87
C PRO A 194 -7.37 48.40 53.31
N VAL A 195 -8.42 48.63 52.47
CA VAL A 195 -9.75 49.33 52.41
C VAL A 195 -9.79 50.76 51.83
N GLU A 196 -10.31 50.89 50.59
CA GLU A 196 -11.39 51.86 50.27
C GLU A 196 -12.27 51.36 49.10
N LYS A 197 -13.44 51.99 48.84
CA LYS A 197 -14.46 51.59 47.86
C LYS A 197 -14.83 52.74 46.91
N LYS A 198 -15.31 52.39 45.70
CA LYS A 198 -16.56 52.96 45.18
C LYS A 198 -17.25 52.08 44.14
N ASP A 199 -18.56 51.94 44.31
CA ASP A 199 -19.52 51.48 43.30
C ASP A 199 -19.64 52.57 42.20
N GLU A 200 -20.21 52.38 41.00
CA GLU A 200 -21.31 51.54 40.51
C GLU A 200 -21.04 51.12 39.03
N LYS A 201 -21.83 50.30 38.29
CA LYS A 201 -23.09 49.55 38.50
C LYS A 201 -23.08 48.32 37.55
N LYS A 202 -24.04 47.40 37.67
CA LYS A 202 -24.33 46.37 36.64
C LYS A 202 -25.61 46.71 35.87
N PRO A 203 -25.72 46.42 34.55
CA PRO A 203 -26.95 46.59 33.78
C PRO A 203 -27.94 45.43 34.04
N PRO A 204 -29.21 45.72 34.38
CA PRO A 204 -30.26 44.70 34.53
C PRO A 204 -31.54 45.11 33.73
N TRP A 205 -32.54 44.29 33.42
CA TRP A 205 -32.73 42.84 33.61
C TRP A 205 -33.88 42.27 32.72
N TRP A 206 -34.44 43.02 31.77
CA TRP A 206 -35.70 42.62 31.11
C TRP A 206 -35.83 42.99 29.62
N LYS A 207 -35.84 41.92 28.81
CA LYS A 207 -36.57 41.74 27.54
C LYS A 207 -36.20 42.57 26.29
N PRO A 208 -36.52 42.03 25.08
CA PRO A 208 -35.66 42.24 23.91
C PRO A 208 -36.47 42.47 22.60
N ARG A 209 -35.82 42.22 21.45
CA ARG A 209 -36.37 41.67 20.18
C ARG A 209 -37.59 42.39 19.53
N TRP A 210 -37.49 42.55 18.20
CA TRP A 210 -38.47 43.15 17.27
C TRP A 210 -38.53 44.68 17.26
N PHE A 211 -37.68 45.30 16.43
CA PHE A 211 -38.02 46.54 15.72
C PHE A 211 -37.19 46.68 14.44
N TRP A 212 -37.50 45.86 13.42
CA TRP A 212 -37.02 46.07 12.04
C TRP A 212 -38.10 45.68 11.00
N TRP A 213 -39.36 46.00 11.30
CA TRP A 213 -40.44 46.06 10.30
C TRP A 213 -41.53 47.04 10.75
N ARG A 214 -42.22 47.65 9.77
CA ARG A 214 -43.39 48.55 9.90
C ARG A 214 -43.22 49.90 10.62
N ARG A 215 -42.67 50.87 9.88
CA ARG A 215 -43.37 52.11 9.44
C ARG A 215 -42.63 52.62 8.20
N GLN A 216 -43.26 53.14 7.15
CA GLN A 216 -44.68 53.40 6.90
C GLN A 216 -45.28 52.48 5.82
N SER A 217 -46.60 52.43 5.78
CA SER A 217 -47.39 51.96 4.64
C SER A 217 -48.34 53.08 4.24
N ASP A 218 -47.94 53.91 3.27
CA ASP A 218 -48.76 54.92 2.64
C ASP A 218 -48.74 54.69 1.13
N GLY A 219 -49.90 54.78 0.48
CA GLY A 219 -50.14 54.08 -0.79
C GLY A 219 -49.59 54.76 -2.04
N SER A 220 -48.62 54.12 -2.71
CA SER A 220 -48.37 54.23 -4.15
C SER A 220 -47.45 53.09 -4.63
N PHE A 221 -47.86 52.35 -5.67
CA PHE A 221 -46.96 51.43 -6.38
C PHE A 221 -46.03 52.25 -7.28
N GLY A 222 -44.93 52.75 -6.71
CA GLY A 222 -43.98 53.62 -7.40
C GLY A 222 -43.25 52.93 -8.56
N CYS A 223 -43.28 53.56 -9.74
CA CYS A 223 -42.58 53.08 -10.93
C CYS A 223 -41.05 53.09 -10.72
N GLY A 224 -40.43 51.91 -10.63
CA GLY A 224 -38.99 51.76 -10.49
C GLY A 224 -38.52 50.33 -10.76
N CYS A 225 -37.25 50.18 -11.16
CA CYS A 225 -36.70 48.92 -11.67
C CYS A 225 -36.81 47.74 -10.68
N PHE A 226 -36.82 48.03 -9.37
CA PHE A 226 -36.99 47.02 -8.33
C PHE A 226 -38.37 46.35 -8.34
N GLY A 227 -39.44 47.09 -8.71
CA GLY A 227 -40.78 46.54 -8.87
C GLY A 227 -40.88 45.58 -10.06
N TRP A 228 -40.21 45.90 -11.17
CA TRP A 228 -40.07 45.00 -12.32
C TRP A 228 -39.30 43.73 -11.98
N LEU A 229 -38.20 43.84 -11.22
CA LEU A 229 -37.43 42.68 -10.75
C LEU A 229 -38.28 41.76 -9.87
N LEU A 230 -39.03 42.33 -8.91
CA LEU A 230 -39.90 41.55 -8.02
C LEU A 230 -41.05 40.88 -8.79
N GLY A 231 -41.64 41.59 -9.76
CA GLY A 231 -42.67 41.04 -10.65
C GLY A 231 -42.15 39.91 -11.54
N LEU A 232 -40.94 40.04 -12.10
CA LEU A 232 -40.28 39.00 -12.88
C LEU A 232 -40.01 37.74 -12.03
N LEU A 233 -39.51 37.90 -10.80
CA LEU A 233 -39.28 36.79 -9.87
C LEU A 233 -40.59 36.10 -9.47
N LEU A 234 -41.67 36.86 -9.26
CA LEU A 234 -42.99 36.29 -8.98
C LEU A 234 -43.55 35.54 -10.20
N LEU A 235 -43.38 36.07 -11.41
CA LEU A 235 -43.79 35.42 -12.66
C LEU A 235 -43.03 34.11 -12.88
N LEU A 236 -41.71 34.10 -12.67
CA LEU A 236 -40.88 32.89 -12.78
C LEU A 236 -41.27 31.82 -11.73
N LEU A 237 -41.58 32.24 -10.50
CA LEU A 237 -42.10 31.33 -9.46
C LEU A 237 -43.46 30.73 -9.86
N LEU A 238 -44.37 31.54 -10.39
CA LEU A 238 -45.69 31.10 -10.84
C LEU A 238 -45.60 30.19 -12.08
N LEU A 239 -44.66 30.43 -13.00
CA LEU A 239 -44.40 29.56 -14.14
C LEU A 239 -43.79 28.22 -13.71
N ALA A 240 -42.86 28.23 -12.74
CA ALA A 240 -42.30 26.99 -12.18
C ALA A 240 -43.36 26.15 -11.44
N LEU A 241 -44.27 26.80 -10.69
CA LEU A 241 -45.41 26.14 -10.07
C LEU A 241 -46.42 25.65 -11.11
N ALA A 242 -46.73 26.42 -12.15
CA ALA A 242 -47.62 26.00 -13.23
C ALA A 242 -47.05 24.80 -14.02
N TYR A 243 -45.72 24.72 -14.18
CA TYR A 243 -45.04 23.55 -14.75
C TYR A 243 -45.14 22.33 -13.83
N TRP A 244 -44.96 22.50 -12.51
CA TRP A 244 -45.12 21.44 -11.50
C TRP A 244 -46.57 20.92 -11.38
N PHE A 245 -47.56 21.78 -11.60
CA PHE A 245 -48.99 21.44 -11.53
C PHE A 245 -49.63 21.21 -12.91
N TRP A 246 -48.85 21.13 -13.99
CA TRP A 246 -49.38 20.83 -15.33
C TRP A 246 -49.82 19.36 -15.41
N PRO A 247 -51.10 19.04 -15.61
CA PRO A 247 -51.55 17.65 -15.71
C PRO A 247 -51.08 17.07 -17.04
N VAL A 248 -50.11 16.13 -17.01
CA VAL A 248 -49.61 15.45 -18.21
C VAL A 248 -50.68 14.48 -18.73
N GLY A 249 -51.55 15.00 -19.59
CA GLY A 249 -52.72 14.31 -20.10
C GLY A 249 -52.54 13.71 -21.51
N TRP A 250 -52.31 12.40 -21.56
CA TRP A 250 -52.69 11.47 -22.64
C TRP A 250 -51.95 11.51 -24.01
N GLY A 251 -51.38 10.35 -24.37
CA GLY A 251 -50.97 9.96 -25.74
C GLY A 251 -49.45 9.92 -25.95
N LEU A 252 -48.82 8.80 -26.36
CA LEU A 252 -49.28 7.42 -26.60
C LEU A 252 -48.20 6.42 -26.08
N PRO A 253 -48.50 5.12 -25.90
CA PRO A 253 -47.79 4.27 -24.93
C PRO A 253 -46.54 3.56 -25.45
N GLY A 254 -45.54 3.47 -24.58
CA GLY A 254 -44.41 2.53 -24.67
C GLY A 254 -43.70 2.45 -23.32
N TRP A 255 -43.42 1.22 -22.85
CA TRP A 255 -42.69 0.92 -21.59
C TRP A 255 -43.26 1.51 -20.28
N LEU A 256 -44.07 0.69 -19.59
CA LEU A 256 -44.00 0.61 -18.13
C LEU A 256 -42.98 -0.48 -17.75
N PRO A 257 -42.18 -0.32 -16.68
CA PRO A 257 -41.45 -1.45 -16.11
C PRO A 257 -42.46 -2.46 -15.57
N GLY A 258 -42.23 -3.75 -15.86
CA GLY A 258 -43.11 -4.82 -15.40
C GLY A 258 -43.18 -4.87 -13.88
N ARG A 259 -44.38 -5.13 -13.33
CA ARG A 259 -44.47 -5.79 -12.03
C ARG A 259 -43.92 -7.20 -12.17
N ASP A 260 -43.37 -7.74 -11.09
CA ASP A 260 -43.13 -9.19 -10.99
C ASP A 260 -44.47 -9.94 -11.02
N GLU A 261 -44.97 -10.24 -12.21
CA GLU A 261 -45.89 -11.35 -12.38
C GLU A 261 -45.12 -12.63 -12.08
N ARG A 262 -45.20 -13.06 -10.80
CA ARG A 262 -45.02 -14.47 -10.47
C ARG A 262 -46.03 -15.27 -11.26
N VAL A 263 -45.59 -15.80 -12.39
CA VAL A 263 -46.31 -16.87 -13.08
C VAL A 263 -46.11 -18.12 -12.23
N ASP A 264 -46.89 -18.21 -11.16
CA ASP A 264 -47.04 -19.42 -10.35
C ASP A 264 -47.71 -20.48 -11.22
N ILE A 265 -46.91 -21.18 -12.04
CA ILE A 265 -47.37 -22.28 -12.88
C ILE A 265 -47.90 -23.37 -11.94
N PRO A 266 -49.21 -23.73 -11.99
CA PRO A 266 -49.71 -24.86 -11.22
C PRO A 266 -49.20 -26.15 -11.85
N VAL A 267 -48.06 -26.66 -11.35
CA VAL A 267 -47.49 -27.95 -11.76
C VAL A 267 -48.40 -29.07 -11.27
N ASN A 268 -49.43 -29.36 -12.06
CA ASN A 268 -50.45 -30.38 -11.79
C ASN A 268 -49.81 -31.78 -11.70
N GLY A 269 -49.50 -32.21 -10.47
CA GLY A 269 -49.37 -33.62 -10.10
C GLY A 269 -48.26 -34.42 -10.78
N ARG A 270 -47.26 -33.77 -11.38
CA ARG A 270 -46.05 -34.43 -11.89
C ARG A 270 -44.86 -34.05 -11.04
N THR A 271 -44.24 -35.05 -10.44
CA THR A 271 -42.91 -34.93 -9.83
C THR A 271 -41.93 -34.42 -10.88
N ILE A 272 -41.41 -33.23 -10.66
CA ILE A 272 -40.07 -32.88 -11.16
C ILE A 272 -39.14 -33.96 -10.60
N SER A 273 -38.27 -34.54 -11.44
CA SER A 273 -37.41 -35.63 -10.98
C SER A 273 -36.55 -35.18 -9.80
N PRO A 274 -36.35 -36.01 -8.74
CA PRO A 274 -35.44 -35.69 -7.64
C PRO A 274 -33.98 -35.54 -8.09
N ASN A 275 -33.67 -35.90 -9.35
CA ASN A 275 -32.37 -35.75 -9.98
C ASN A 275 -32.12 -34.36 -10.60
N LEU A 276 -33.13 -33.49 -10.65
CA LEU A 276 -33.03 -32.09 -11.08
C LEU A 276 -32.78 -31.16 -9.87
N PRO A 277 -32.06 -30.05 -10.05
CA PRO A 277 -31.79 -29.10 -8.96
C PRO A 277 -33.05 -28.38 -8.49
N ASP A 278 -33.11 -28.05 -7.20
CA ASP A 278 -34.13 -27.19 -6.60
C ASP A 278 -33.89 -25.71 -6.97
N ARG A 279 -34.06 -25.41 -8.27
CA ARG A 279 -33.96 -24.08 -8.89
C ARG A 279 -34.98 -23.95 -10.02
N PRO A 280 -35.51 -22.76 -10.31
CA PRO A 280 -36.37 -22.54 -11.46
C PRO A 280 -35.63 -22.83 -12.78
N GLN A 281 -36.39 -23.24 -13.79
CA GLN A 281 -35.85 -23.47 -15.14
C GLN A 281 -35.14 -22.21 -15.67
N GLY A 282 -33.98 -22.39 -16.32
CA GLY A 282 -33.18 -21.30 -16.88
C GLY A 282 -32.35 -20.52 -15.86
N VAL A 283 -32.48 -20.78 -14.55
CA VAL A 283 -31.70 -20.10 -13.51
C VAL A 283 -30.41 -20.86 -13.21
N ILE A 284 -29.28 -20.27 -13.57
CA ILE A 284 -27.94 -20.81 -13.27
C ILE A 284 -27.48 -20.48 -11.85
N ALA A 285 -26.66 -21.34 -11.27
CA ALA A 285 -26.02 -21.08 -9.98
C ALA A 285 -24.91 -20.02 -10.10
N PRO A 286 -24.68 -19.14 -9.11
CA PRO A 286 -23.55 -18.21 -9.10
C PRO A 286 -22.21 -18.90 -9.35
N VAL A 287 -21.27 -18.21 -10.01
CA VAL A 287 -19.93 -18.73 -10.31
C VAL A 287 -19.05 -18.66 -9.06
N ASP A 288 -18.42 -19.78 -8.71
CA ASP A 288 -17.31 -19.80 -7.73
C ASP A 288 -16.04 -19.31 -8.43
N THR A 289 -15.55 -18.13 -8.03
CA THR A 289 -14.37 -17.51 -8.61
C THR A 289 -13.06 -18.25 -8.29
N THR A 290 -13.05 -19.15 -7.30
CA THR A 290 -11.90 -20.01 -7.00
C THR A 290 -11.73 -21.17 -7.98
N GLN A 291 -12.78 -21.48 -8.76
CA GLN A 291 -12.76 -22.56 -9.76
C GLN A 291 -12.43 -22.06 -11.18
N ILE A 292 -12.09 -20.79 -11.36
CA ILE A 292 -11.74 -20.23 -12.67
C ILE A 292 -10.37 -20.76 -13.10
N ILE A 293 -10.31 -21.30 -14.31
CA ILE A 293 -9.07 -21.78 -14.94
C ILE A 293 -8.89 -21.18 -16.33
N THR A 294 -7.65 -21.07 -16.78
CA THR A 294 -7.30 -20.88 -18.19
C THR A 294 -7.82 -22.08 -19.00
N ASN A 295 -8.58 -21.86 -20.08
CA ASN A 295 -9.06 -22.97 -20.92
C ASN A 295 -7.87 -23.66 -21.62
N PRO A 296 -7.59 -24.95 -21.36
CA PRO A 296 -6.41 -25.64 -21.89
C PRO A 296 -6.52 -26.01 -23.38
N THR A 297 -7.71 -25.86 -23.98
CA THR A 297 -7.97 -26.16 -25.40
C THR A 297 -8.14 -24.91 -26.27
N ASP A 298 -8.13 -23.72 -25.67
CA ASP A 298 -8.32 -22.45 -26.38
C ASP A 298 -6.98 -21.74 -26.60
N SER A 299 -6.60 -21.54 -27.86
CA SER A 299 -5.39 -20.79 -28.22
C SER A 299 -5.40 -19.33 -27.74
N LEU A 300 -6.57 -18.76 -27.46
CA LEU A 300 -6.72 -17.43 -26.85
C LEU A 300 -6.66 -17.46 -25.31
N HIS A 301 -6.48 -18.63 -24.68
CA HIS A 301 -6.28 -18.81 -23.24
C HIS A 301 -7.37 -18.16 -22.37
N ARG A 302 -8.62 -18.10 -22.87
CA ARG A 302 -9.73 -17.43 -22.18
C ARG A 302 -10.11 -18.14 -20.86
N PRO A 303 -10.57 -17.40 -19.84
CA PRO A 303 -10.97 -17.97 -18.57
C PRO A 303 -12.33 -18.70 -18.64
N VAL A 304 -12.39 -19.88 -18.04
CA VAL A 304 -13.60 -20.73 -17.95
C VAL A 304 -13.84 -21.20 -16.52
N VAL A 305 -15.09 -21.49 -16.17
CA VAL A 305 -15.45 -22.05 -14.86
C VAL A 305 -15.08 -23.54 -14.85
N GLY A 306 -13.93 -23.86 -14.26
CA GLY A 306 -13.22 -25.13 -14.37
C GLY A 306 -13.99 -26.35 -13.86
N ASN A 307 -14.86 -26.17 -12.86
CA ASN A 307 -15.71 -27.23 -12.32
C ASN A 307 -17.06 -27.39 -13.06
N ARG A 308 -17.33 -26.64 -14.14
CA ARG A 308 -18.62 -26.71 -14.88
C ARG A 308 -18.51 -26.94 -16.39
N LEU A 309 -19.41 -27.76 -16.91
CA LEU A 309 -19.65 -27.95 -18.34
C LEU A 309 -21.13 -27.74 -18.68
N ASN A 310 -21.38 -27.21 -19.86
CA ASN A 310 -22.72 -27.04 -20.43
C ASN A 310 -22.97 -28.10 -21.50
N ILE A 311 -24.17 -28.66 -21.51
CA ILE A 311 -24.59 -29.73 -22.41
C ILE A 311 -25.90 -29.31 -23.08
N PHE A 312 -25.92 -29.31 -24.41
CA PHE A 312 -27.16 -29.28 -25.19
C PHE A 312 -27.49 -30.69 -25.67
N LEU A 313 -28.73 -31.11 -25.51
CA LEU A 313 -29.27 -32.37 -25.99
C LEU A 313 -29.93 -32.18 -27.36
N LYS A 314 -30.04 -33.26 -28.14
CA LYS A 314 -30.76 -33.21 -29.43
C LYS A 314 -32.25 -32.97 -29.21
N LYS A 315 -32.92 -32.31 -30.16
CA LYS A 315 -34.30 -31.81 -30.01
C LYS A 315 -35.33 -32.90 -29.69
N GLU A 316 -35.07 -34.12 -30.12
CA GLU A 316 -35.87 -35.33 -29.90
C GLU A 316 -35.69 -35.99 -28.53
N VAL A 317 -34.72 -35.54 -27.72
CA VAL A 317 -34.40 -36.13 -26.40
C VAL A 317 -35.20 -35.46 -25.29
N HIS A 318 -35.89 -36.25 -24.46
CA HIS A 318 -36.60 -35.73 -23.29
C HIS A 318 -35.65 -35.50 -22.09
N LEU A 319 -35.33 -34.22 -21.80
CA LEU A 319 -34.33 -33.80 -20.80
C LEU A 319 -34.41 -34.56 -19.48
N VAL A 320 -35.60 -34.65 -18.88
CA VAL A 320 -35.78 -35.27 -17.55
C VAL A 320 -35.35 -36.75 -17.57
N ALA A 321 -35.72 -37.48 -18.63
CA ALA A 321 -35.37 -38.88 -18.78
C ALA A 321 -33.88 -39.10 -19.09
N PHE A 322 -33.23 -38.13 -19.75
CA PHE A 322 -31.77 -38.11 -19.90
C PHE A 322 -31.07 -37.87 -18.55
N VAL A 323 -31.55 -36.91 -17.74
CA VAL A 323 -31.03 -36.64 -16.39
C VAL A 323 -31.19 -37.87 -15.48
N ASP A 324 -32.35 -38.53 -15.49
CA ASP A 324 -32.59 -39.76 -14.75
C ASP A 324 -31.65 -40.89 -15.17
N LYS A 325 -31.44 -41.07 -16.49
CA LYS A 325 -30.47 -42.04 -17.03
C LYS A 325 -29.04 -41.73 -16.58
N VAL A 326 -28.62 -40.46 -16.67
CA VAL A 326 -27.27 -40.02 -16.26
C VAL A 326 -27.06 -40.23 -14.77
N LYS A 327 -28.02 -39.86 -13.92
CA LYS A 327 -27.92 -39.99 -12.46
C LYS A 327 -28.02 -41.44 -11.96
N GLY A 328 -28.80 -42.28 -12.65
CA GLY A 328 -28.78 -43.74 -12.45
C GLY A 328 -27.44 -44.40 -12.83
N GLN A 329 -26.62 -43.75 -13.67
CA GLN A 329 -25.29 -44.22 -14.06
C GLN A 329 -24.14 -43.55 -13.26
N TYR A 330 -24.33 -42.31 -12.81
CA TYR A 330 -23.32 -41.46 -12.19
C TYR A 330 -23.90 -40.70 -10.98
N PRO A 331 -23.64 -41.14 -9.74
CA PRO A 331 -24.18 -40.51 -8.54
C PRO A 331 -23.59 -39.12 -8.24
N ASP A 332 -24.29 -38.35 -7.40
CA ASP A 332 -23.99 -36.95 -7.04
C ASP A 332 -22.55 -36.67 -6.61
N LYS A 333 -21.91 -37.63 -5.94
CA LYS A 333 -20.48 -37.57 -5.53
C LYS A 333 -19.51 -37.46 -6.73
N GLU A 334 -19.97 -37.77 -7.94
CA GLU A 334 -19.21 -37.76 -9.19
C GLU A 334 -19.71 -36.67 -10.15
N LEU A 335 -21.02 -36.38 -10.17
CA LEU A 335 -21.65 -35.38 -11.02
C LEU A 335 -22.96 -34.81 -10.44
N GLU A 336 -23.02 -33.49 -10.32
CA GLU A 336 -24.22 -32.73 -9.94
C GLU A 336 -24.82 -32.04 -11.18
N VAL A 337 -26.15 -31.97 -11.29
CA VAL A 337 -26.85 -31.14 -12.29
C VAL A 337 -27.27 -29.85 -11.58
N VAL A 338 -26.65 -28.72 -11.94
CA VAL A 338 -26.77 -27.46 -11.18
C VAL A 338 -27.75 -26.46 -11.81
N ALA A 339 -28.06 -26.60 -13.10
CA ALA A 339 -29.10 -25.85 -13.80
C ALA A 339 -29.62 -26.64 -15.01
N PHE A 340 -30.83 -26.33 -15.48
CA PHE A 340 -31.43 -26.92 -16.67
C PHE A 340 -32.38 -25.94 -17.37
N ASP A 341 -32.57 -26.13 -18.67
CA ASP A 341 -33.64 -25.50 -19.45
C ASP A 341 -34.26 -26.49 -20.45
N THR A 342 -35.58 -26.72 -20.36
CA THR A 342 -36.29 -27.68 -21.23
C THR A 342 -36.64 -27.11 -22.59
N THR A 343 -36.62 -25.78 -22.75
CA THR A 343 -36.93 -25.07 -24.00
C THR A 343 -35.73 -25.09 -24.96
N LEU A 344 -34.53 -24.88 -24.42
CA LEU A 344 -33.24 -25.02 -25.09
C LEU A 344 -32.73 -26.48 -25.13
N ASN A 345 -33.39 -27.37 -24.37
CA ASN A 345 -32.97 -28.75 -24.10
C ASN A 345 -31.53 -28.84 -23.56
N ALA A 346 -31.24 -28.02 -22.55
CA ALA A 346 -29.90 -27.75 -22.03
C ALA A 346 -29.77 -28.12 -20.55
N LEU A 347 -28.59 -28.58 -20.12
CA LEU A 347 -28.23 -28.69 -18.71
C LEU A 347 -26.80 -28.22 -18.44
N GLN A 348 -26.58 -27.68 -17.24
CA GLN A 348 -25.26 -27.37 -16.70
C GLN A 348 -24.93 -28.38 -15.61
N ILE A 349 -23.76 -29.01 -15.72
CA ILE A 349 -23.24 -29.97 -14.74
C ILE A 349 -22.09 -29.37 -13.93
N GLN A 350 -21.96 -29.81 -12.69
CA GLN A 350 -20.83 -29.53 -11.81
C GLN A 350 -20.08 -30.84 -11.50
N ILE A 351 -18.76 -30.80 -11.67
CA ILE A 351 -17.83 -31.94 -11.68
C ILE A 351 -16.47 -31.50 -11.12
N PRO A 352 -15.62 -32.42 -10.63
CA PRO A 352 -14.26 -32.06 -10.20
C PRO A 352 -13.45 -31.45 -11.35
N THR A 353 -12.84 -30.28 -11.13
CA THR A 353 -12.07 -29.53 -12.13
C THR A 353 -10.99 -30.36 -12.82
N SER A 354 -10.31 -31.25 -12.09
CA SER A 354 -9.31 -32.18 -12.61
C SER A 354 -9.86 -33.28 -13.54
N GLN A 355 -11.18 -33.49 -13.57
CA GLN A 355 -11.85 -34.46 -14.43
C GLN A 355 -12.58 -33.81 -15.62
N ARG A 356 -12.50 -32.47 -15.80
CA ARG A 356 -13.23 -31.70 -16.82
C ARG A 356 -13.23 -32.37 -18.20
N GLU A 357 -12.05 -32.62 -18.75
CA GLU A 357 -11.91 -33.17 -20.12
C GLU A 357 -12.32 -34.64 -20.21
N VAL A 358 -12.21 -35.40 -19.11
CA VAL A 358 -12.72 -36.78 -19.03
C VAL A 358 -14.24 -36.78 -19.14
N TRP A 359 -14.92 -35.86 -18.44
CA TRP A 359 -16.38 -35.72 -18.53
C TRP A 359 -16.83 -35.17 -19.88
N ARG A 360 -16.14 -34.16 -20.45
CA ARG A 360 -16.41 -33.66 -21.80
C ARG A 360 -16.36 -34.81 -22.82
N GLY A 361 -15.29 -35.60 -22.80
CA GLY A 361 -15.09 -36.75 -23.68
C GLY A 361 -16.02 -37.95 -23.42
N ARG A 362 -16.72 -38.00 -22.28
CA ARG A 362 -17.84 -38.93 -22.02
C ARG A 362 -19.12 -38.43 -22.67
N PHE A 363 -19.55 -37.20 -22.37
CA PHE A 363 -20.81 -36.65 -22.86
C PHE A 363 -20.82 -36.45 -24.38
N GLN A 364 -19.69 -36.04 -24.98
CA GLN A 364 -19.55 -35.93 -26.45
C GLN A 364 -19.74 -37.26 -27.20
N LYS A 365 -19.72 -38.41 -26.51
CA LYS A 365 -19.94 -39.75 -27.10
C LYS A 365 -21.35 -40.30 -26.86
N MET A 366 -22.20 -39.61 -26.11
CA MET A 366 -23.58 -40.03 -25.88
C MET A 366 -24.45 -39.66 -27.10
N PRO A 367 -25.20 -40.60 -27.71
CA PRO A 367 -25.99 -40.32 -28.91
C PRO A 367 -27.13 -39.32 -28.68
N GLU A 368 -27.53 -39.06 -27.42
CA GLU A 368 -28.50 -38.04 -27.02
C GLU A 368 -27.94 -36.61 -27.03
N VAL A 369 -26.63 -36.45 -26.90
CA VAL A 369 -25.98 -35.14 -26.78
C VAL A 369 -25.80 -34.51 -28.17
N TYR A 370 -26.09 -33.22 -28.26
CA TYR A 370 -25.86 -32.40 -29.45
C TYR A 370 -24.51 -31.65 -29.36
N LEU A 371 -24.23 -31.04 -28.20
CA LEU A 371 -22.99 -30.30 -27.96
C LEU A 371 -22.60 -30.32 -26.47
N VAL A 372 -21.30 -30.35 -26.19
CA VAL A 372 -20.73 -30.06 -24.86
C VAL A 372 -19.78 -28.87 -25.01
N PHE A 373 -19.98 -27.82 -24.23
CA PHE A 373 -19.23 -26.57 -24.32
C PHE A 373 -18.87 -25.99 -22.95
N ASP A 374 -17.94 -25.03 -22.96
CA ASP A 374 -17.42 -24.40 -21.74
C ASP A 374 -18.35 -23.30 -21.20
N GLU A 375 -18.40 -23.20 -19.87
CA GLU A 375 -18.88 -22.01 -19.17
C GLU A 375 -17.79 -20.93 -19.27
N ASN A 376 -17.82 -20.17 -20.36
CA ASN A 376 -16.91 -19.07 -20.65
C ASN A 376 -17.33 -17.82 -19.87
N LEU A 377 -16.36 -17.09 -19.32
CA LEU A 377 -16.62 -15.81 -18.67
C LEU A 377 -16.55 -14.67 -19.69
N PHE A 378 -17.58 -13.82 -19.69
CA PHE A 378 -17.63 -12.59 -20.48
C PHE A 378 -17.17 -11.40 -19.62
N GLN A 379 -16.15 -10.67 -20.06
CA GLN A 379 -15.69 -9.46 -19.40
C GLN A 379 -16.56 -8.27 -19.84
N THR A 380 -17.29 -7.69 -18.90
CA THR A 380 -17.99 -6.40 -19.09
C THR A 380 -17.31 -5.35 -18.22
N SER A 381 -16.18 -4.81 -18.68
CA SER A 381 -15.46 -3.70 -18.04
C SER A 381 -16.20 -2.36 -18.25
N ALA A 382 -17.43 -2.32 -17.75
CA ALA A 382 -18.22 -1.11 -17.60
C ALA A 382 -17.54 -0.21 -16.56
N LEU A 383 -17.05 0.94 -17.05
CA LEU A 383 -16.66 2.04 -16.18
C LEU A 383 -17.87 2.45 -15.32
N PRO A 384 -17.64 2.94 -14.10
CA PRO A 384 -18.65 3.70 -13.36
C PRO A 384 -19.27 4.81 -14.24
N ASN A 385 -20.50 5.22 -13.91
CA ASN A 385 -21.30 6.20 -14.68
C ASN A 385 -20.86 7.67 -14.50
N ASP A 386 -19.65 7.89 -14.00
CA ASP A 386 -19.10 9.22 -13.73
C ASP A 386 -18.52 9.80 -15.03
N PRO A 387 -19.03 10.96 -15.50
CA PRO A 387 -18.89 11.39 -16.90
C PRO A 387 -17.44 11.61 -17.36
N ASP A 388 -16.54 11.98 -16.47
CA ASP A 388 -15.14 12.24 -16.81
C ASP A 388 -14.26 10.98 -16.81
N LEU A 389 -14.74 9.86 -16.25
CA LEU A 389 -14.07 8.57 -16.46
C LEU A 389 -14.15 8.10 -17.92
N ALA A 390 -15.09 8.61 -18.72
CA ALA A 390 -15.12 8.37 -20.16
C ALA A 390 -14.11 9.24 -20.95
N ASN A 391 -13.59 10.32 -20.34
CA ASN A 391 -12.71 11.28 -21.00
C ASN A 391 -11.23 10.86 -20.88
N LYS A 392 -10.65 10.40 -22.00
CA LYS A 392 -9.26 9.91 -22.07
C LYS A 392 -8.17 10.91 -21.62
N THR A 393 -8.44 12.22 -21.69
CA THR A 393 -7.50 13.25 -21.23
C THR A 393 -7.59 13.46 -19.71
N LYS A 394 -8.79 13.32 -19.13
CA LYS A 394 -9.00 13.44 -17.68
C LYS A 394 -8.61 12.15 -16.94
N ASN A 395 -8.94 10.99 -17.51
CA ASN A 395 -8.74 9.68 -16.89
C ASN A 395 -7.35 9.05 -17.13
N TRP A 396 -6.44 9.74 -17.84
CA TRP A 396 -5.25 9.13 -18.44
C TRP A 396 -4.42 8.29 -17.46
N TYR A 397 -4.32 8.76 -16.21
CA TYR A 397 -3.51 8.16 -15.15
C TYR A 397 -4.06 6.80 -14.67
N PHE A 398 -5.40 6.62 -14.68
CA PHE A 398 -6.02 5.31 -14.42
C PHE A 398 -5.61 4.27 -15.48
N GLY A 399 -5.54 4.69 -16.74
CA GLY A 399 -5.09 3.85 -17.85
C GLY A 399 -3.61 3.46 -17.70
N ALA A 400 -2.74 4.44 -17.45
CA ALA A 400 -1.29 4.24 -17.34
C ALA A 400 -0.90 3.24 -16.23
N ILE A 401 -1.55 3.30 -15.06
CA ILE A 401 -1.27 2.41 -13.92
C ILE A 401 -2.10 1.11 -13.92
N GLY A 402 -2.88 0.84 -14.98
CA GLY A 402 -3.73 -0.36 -15.06
C GLY A 402 -4.95 -0.37 -14.13
N ALA A 403 -5.35 0.77 -13.55
CA ALA A 403 -6.39 0.85 -12.52
C ALA A 403 -7.75 0.27 -12.95
N PHE A 404 -8.14 0.41 -14.22
CA PHE A 404 -9.40 -0.15 -14.70
C PHE A 404 -9.43 -1.68 -14.70
N LYS A 405 -8.30 -2.35 -14.95
CA LYS A 405 -8.17 -3.81 -14.77
C LYS A 405 -8.05 -4.18 -13.29
N ALA A 406 -7.36 -3.36 -12.51
CA ALA A 406 -7.31 -3.51 -11.05
C ALA A 406 -8.72 -3.50 -10.43
N TRP A 407 -9.64 -2.72 -11.00
CA TRP A 407 -11.06 -2.69 -10.63
C TRP A 407 -11.89 -3.92 -11.03
N ASP A 408 -11.42 -4.73 -12.00
CA ASP A 408 -11.97 -6.07 -12.25
C ASP A 408 -11.45 -7.08 -11.19
N ILE A 409 -10.45 -6.71 -10.39
CA ILE A 409 -9.93 -7.48 -9.25
C ILE A 409 -10.60 -7.05 -7.94
N THR A 410 -10.58 -5.76 -7.62
CA THR A 410 -11.37 -5.13 -6.54
C THR A 410 -11.41 -3.60 -6.72
N ARG A 411 -12.51 -2.97 -6.31
CA ARG A 411 -12.68 -1.50 -6.23
C ARG A 411 -12.43 -0.94 -4.82
N GLY A 412 -11.99 -1.79 -3.90
CA GLY A 412 -11.76 -1.48 -2.49
C GLY A 412 -12.78 -2.15 -1.55
N SER A 413 -12.65 -1.87 -0.26
CA SER A 413 -13.51 -2.38 0.81
C SER A 413 -13.68 -1.32 1.89
N ASP A 414 -14.90 -1.16 2.41
CA ASP A 414 -15.20 -0.16 3.43
C ASP A 414 -14.45 -0.46 4.75
N GLN A 415 -14.02 -1.71 4.96
CA GLN A 415 -13.18 -2.11 6.09
C GLN A 415 -11.76 -1.53 6.03
N VAL A 416 -11.33 -0.97 4.90
CA VAL A 416 -10.04 -0.28 4.74
C VAL A 416 -10.25 1.22 4.90
N LEU A 417 -9.71 1.76 6.00
CA LEU A 417 -9.68 3.20 6.30
C LEU A 417 -8.33 3.81 5.91
N VAL A 418 -8.34 4.80 5.02
CA VAL A 418 -7.16 5.57 4.63
C VAL A 418 -7.16 6.91 5.35
N ALA A 419 -6.16 7.18 6.18
CA ALA A 419 -5.94 8.52 6.71
C ALA A 419 -5.26 9.39 5.67
N VAL A 420 -5.77 10.60 5.47
CA VAL A 420 -5.16 11.63 4.61
C VAL A 420 -4.81 12.80 5.50
N LEU A 421 -3.51 13.11 5.61
CA LEU A 421 -2.98 14.18 6.45
C LEU A 421 -2.59 15.37 5.56
N ASP A 422 -3.38 16.44 5.61
CA ASP A 422 -3.29 17.55 4.64
C ASP A 422 -3.74 18.91 5.22
N GLY A 423 -3.87 19.94 4.37
CA GLY A 423 -4.17 21.33 4.73
C GLY A 423 -5.66 21.70 4.83
N GLY A 424 -6.58 20.84 4.38
CA GLY A 424 -8.03 21.09 4.44
C GLY A 424 -8.83 20.24 3.44
N PHE A 425 -10.14 20.09 3.66
CA PHE A 425 -10.97 19.16 2.89
C PHE A 425 -12.40 19.71 2.73
N ASP A 426 -12.94 19.69 1.51
CA ASP A 426 -14.34 20.00 1.24
C ASP A 426 -15.21 18.77 1.54
N THR A 427 -15.73 18.73 2.77
CA THR A 427 -16.60 17.65 3.23
C THR A 427 -17.98 17.62 2.56
N GLY A 428 -18.34 18.67 1.80
CA GLY A 428 -19.57 18.74 1.01
C GLY A 428 -19.41 18.22 -0.42
N HIS A 429 -18.17 18.03 -0.90
CA HIS A 429 -17.89 17.67 -2.30
C HIS A 429 -18.54 16.33 -2.69
N PRO A 430 -19.24 16.20 -3.85
CA PRO A 430 -19.93 14.97 -4.25
C PRO A 430 -19.08 13.69 -4.18
N GLU A 431 -17.84 13.75 -4.67
CA GLU A 431 -16.84 12.67 -4.57
C GLU A 431 -16.56 12.20 -3.14
N LEU A 432 -16.66 13.08 -2.15
CA LEU A 432 -16.28 12.84 -0.76
C LEU A 432 -17.48 12.55 0.16
N GLN A 433 -18.70 12.75 -0.33
CA GLN A 433 -19.92 12.42 0.42
C GLN A 433 -19.99 10.92 0.73
N ASN A 434 -20.15 10.60 2.02
CA ASN A 434 -20.10 9.27 2.63
C ASN A 434 -18.72 8.57 2.62
N GLN A 435 -17.71 9.10 1.93
CA GLN A 435 -16.33 8.56 1.98
C GLN A 435 -15.58 9.05 3.22
N LEU A 436 -15.74 10.33 3.58
CA LEU A 436 -15.18 10.89 4.81
C LEU A 436 -15.99 10.41 6.02
N VAL A 437 -15.47 9.43 6.77
CA VAL A 437 -16.15 8.87 7.96
C VAL A 437 -15.54 9.30 9.28
N GLN A 438 -14.37 9.94 9.24
CA GLN A 438 -13.75 10.57 10.40
C GLN A 438 -13.08 11.88 9.97
N THR A 439 -13.22 12.91 10.81
CA THR A 439 -12.70 14.26 10.54
C THR A 439 -12.03 14.82 11.79
N ARG A 440 -10.78 15.30 11.67
CA ARG A 440 -10.03 15.85 12.80
C ARG A 440 -9.21 17.05 12.36
N ASN A 441 -9.28 18.14 13.13
CA ASN A 441 -8.39 19.29 12.97
C ASN A 441 -7.38 19.33 14.12
N MET A 442 -6.10 19.27 13.78
CA MET A 442 -4.98 19.19 14.73
C MET A 442 -4.50 20.57 15.21
N THR A 443 -4.95 21.67 14.61
CA THR A 443 -4.57 23.04 15.01
C THR A 443 -5.66 23.74 15.83
N THR A 444 -6.92 23.31 15.73
CA THR A 444 -8.06 23.86 16.51
C THR A 444 -8.65 22.87 17.54
N GLU A 445 -8.07 21.67 17.64
CA GLU A 445 -8.56 20.51 18.42
C GLU A 445 -10.03 20.10 18.20
N SER A 446 -10.70 20.65 17.19
CA SER A 446 -12.10 20.38 16.90
C SER A 446 -12.29 19.22 15.93
N GLY A 447 -13.49 18.64 15.90
CA GLY A 447 -13.91 17.73 14.82
C GLY A 447 -14.29 18.45 13.52
N LYS A 448 -14.16 19.79 13.48
CA LYS A 448 -14.46 20.61 12.30
C LYS A 448 -13.17 20.82 11.50
N ILE A 449 -13.17 20.31 10.28
CA ILE A 449 -12.20 20.70 9.26
C ILE A 449 -12.62 22.07 8.74
N ASN A 450 -11.63 22.95 8.54
CA ASN A 450 -11.82 24.29 8.03
C ASN A 450 -11.36 24.37 6.57
N LEU A 451 -12.14 25.05 5.73
CA LEU A 451 -11.80 25.37 4.32
C LEU A 451 -11.09 26.72 4.17
N ASP A 452 -10.73 27.36 5.29
CA ASP A 452 -10.35 28.77 5.38
C ASP A 452 -9.10 29.16 4.55
N SER A 453 -8.29 28.19 4.11
CA SER A 453 -7.31 28.42 3.04
C SER A 453 -7.81 27.91 1.69
N PRO A 454 -7.88 28.77 0.66
CA PRO A 454 -8.09 28.38 -0.74
C PRO A 454 -7.02 27.43 -1.30
N ILE A 455 -5.82 27.36 -0.69
CA ILE A 455 -4.73 26.48 -1.13
C ILE A 455 -4.81 25.15 -0.39
N GLY A 456 -4.78 25.17 0.95
CA GLY A 456 -4.86 23.97 1.79
C GLY A 456 -6.15 23.18 1.56
N GLY A 457 -7.29 23.86 1.47
CA GLY A 457 -8.58 23.25 1.14
C GLY A 457 -8.63 22.66 -0.27
N ARG A 458 -7.99 23.30 -1.26
CA ARG A 458 -7.89 22.78 -2.63
C ARG A 458 -7.02 21.52 -2.70
N HIS A 459 -5.88 21.53 -2.01
CA HIS A 459 -4.92 20.45 -2.00
C HIS A 459 -5.50 19.18 -1.34
N GLY A 460 -5.92 19.24 -0.08
CA GLY A 460 -6.39 18.03 0.63
C GLY A 460 -7.69 17.45 0.08
N THR A 461 -8.57 18.26 -0.50
CA THR A 461 -9.75 17.77 -1.25
C THR A 461 -9.32 16.92 -2.45
N HIS A 462 -8.39 17.41 -3.26
CA HIS A 462 -7.89 16.71 -4.45
C HIS A 462 -7.14 15.43 -4.08
N VAL A 463 -6.33 15.47 -3.02
CA VAL A 463 -5.62 14.30 -2.48
C VAL A 463 -6.62 13.25 -1.98
N ALA A 464 -7.59 13.62 -1.14
CA ALA A 464 -8.57 12.68 -0.59
C ALA A 464 -9.47 12.06 -1.67
N ALA A 465 -9.92 12.86 -2.64
CA ALA A 465 -10.72 12.38 -3.75
C ALA A 465 -9.90 11.52 -4.73
N THR A 466 -8.59 11.78 -4.90
CA THR A 466 -7.70 10.89 -5.66
C THR A 466 -7.49 9.54 -4.97
N VAL A 467 -7.47 9.48 -3.63
CA VAL A 467 -7.42 8.20 -2.90
C VAL A 467 -8.71 7.40 -3.11
N ALA A 468 -9.87 7.96 -2.74
CA ALA A 468 -11.14 7.24 -2.64
C ALA A 468 -12.37 8.11 -2.91
N GLY A 469 -12.30 9.03 -3.87
CA GLY A 469 -13.48 9.68 -4.45
C GLY A 469 -14.49 8.64 -4.95
N ARG A 470 -15.78 8.92 -4.72
CA ARG A 470 -16.89 7.97 -4.87
C ARG A 470 -17.27 7.74 -6.33
N ALA A 471 -16.80 6.64 -6.92
CA ALA A 471 -17.36 6.13 -8.17
C ALA A 471 -18.87 5.83 -8.09
N GLY A 472 -19.55 5.85 -9.24
CA GLY A 472 -20.94 5.45 -9.38
C GLY A 472 -21.94 6.54 -8.96
N ASN A 473 -21.53 7.80 -8.98
CA ASN A 473 -22.28 8.93 -8.46
C ASN A 473 -22.96 9.79 -9.56
N ASN A 474 -22.55 9.65 -10.83
CA ASN A 474 -22.98 10.42 -12.02
C ASN A 474 -22.41 11.85 -12.13
N ALA A 475 -21.40 12.21 -11.33
CA ALA A 475 -20.69 13.49 -11.40
C ALA A 475 -19.17 13.26 -11.40
N GLY A 476 -18.45 14.05 -12.19
CA GLY A 476 -16.99 14.02 -12.22
C GLY A 476 -16.38 12.64 -12.52
N THR A 477 -15.61 12.13 -11.57
CA THR A 477 -14.58 11.11 -11.76
C THR A 477 -14.66 10.05 -10.64
N SER A 478 -13.51 9.62 -10.11
CA SER A 478 -13.39 8.67 -8.99
C SER A 478 -12.04 8.88 -8.30
N GLY A 479 -11.87 8.28 -7.12
CA GLY A 479 -10.54 7.94 -6.58
C GLY A 479 -10.04 6.60 -7.11
N ILE A 480 -8.83 6.21 -6.75
CA ILE A 480 -8.26 4.90 -7.12
C ILE A 480 -8.96 3.74 -6.37
N ALA A 481 -9.39 3.95 -5.14
CA ALA A 481 -10.07 2.95 -4.31
C ALA A 481 -11.47 3.40 -3.87
N PRO A 482 -12.44 3.53 -4.80
CA PRO A 482 -13.73 4.17 -4.54
C PRO A 482 -14.65 3.45 -3.54
N ASN A 483 -14.35 2.21 -3.14
CA ASN A 483 -15.08 1.51 -2.07
C ASN A 483 -14.39 1.62 -0.69
N CYS A 484 -13.19 2.20 -0.61
CA CYS A 484 -12.48 2.42 0.66
C CYS A 484 -12.94 3.71 1.35
N ARG A 485 -12.78 3.79 2.67
CA ARG A 485 -13.19 4.97 3.46
C ARG A 485 -12.00 5.86 3.81
N VAL A 486 -12.27 7.13 4.09
CA VAL A 486 -11.25 8.16 4.38
C VAL A 486 -11.42 8.73 5.79
N MET A 487 -10.29 8.89 6.48
CA MET A 487 -10.13 9.70 7.69
C MET A 487 -9.38 10.98 7.30
N ALA A 488 -10.08 12.11 7.29
CA ALA A 488 -9.49 13.40 6.91
C ALA A 488 -8.89 14.09 8.15
N VAL A 489 -7.57 14.30 8.14
CA VAL A 489 -6.81 14.84 9.27
C VAL A 489 -6.13 16.14 8.84
N GLN A 490 -6.67 17.28 9.26
CA GLN A 490 -6.12 18.59 8.94
C GLN A 490 -4.95 18.90 9.88
N VAL A 491 -3.73 18.91 9.33
CA VAL A 491 -2.46 19.10 10.07
C VAL A 491 -1.86 20.51 9.90
N GLY A 492 -2.54 21.38 9.14
CA GLY A 492 -2.22 22.79 8.95
C GLY A 492 -3.28 23.48 8.09
N SER A 493 -2.98 24.68 7.59
CA SER A 493 -3.65 25.26 6.43
C SER A 493 -2.73 25.17 5.20
N ASP A 494 -1.73 26.04 5.14
CA ASP A 494 -0.76 26.14 4.03
C ASP A 494 0.62 25.63 4.42
N LYS A 495 0.91 25.60 5.72
CA LYS A 495 2.18 25.18 6.30
C LYS A 495 1.90 24.34 7.55
N PRO A 496 1.82 23.00 7.43
CA PRO A 496 1.68 22.14 8.59
C PRO A 496 2.93 22.20 9.47
N SER A 497 2.76 22.09 10.79
CA SER A 497 3.88 22.04 11.72
C SER A 497 4.25 20.59 12.06
N LEU A 498 5.54 20.32 12.32
CA LEU A 498 6.04 18.99 12.66
C LEU A 498 5.19 18.30 13.75
N LEU A 499 4.86 19.03 14.81
CA LEU A 499 4.08 18.48 15.92
C LEU A 499 2.62 18.18 15.53
N ALA A 500 2.00 19.01 14.67
CA ALA A 500 0.66 18.73 14.15
C ALA A 500 0.65 17.50 13.23
N VAL A 501 1.70 17.29 12.42
CA VAL A 501 1.89 16.07 11.62
C VAL A 501 2.07 14.85 12.53
N VAL A 502 2.95 14.92 13.54
CA VAL A 502 3.19 13.82 14.50
C VAL A 502 1.92 13.46 15.29
N PHE A 503 1.17 14.44 15.78
CA PHE A 503 -0.11 14.18 16.46
C PHE A 503 -1.20 13.70 15.50
N GLY A 504 -1.21 14.16 14.24
CA GLY A 504 -2.09 13.63 13.19
C GLY A 504 -1.80 12.17 12.85
N LEU A 505 -0.51 11.80 12.80
CA LEU A 505 -0.06 10.41 12.61
C LEU A 505 -0.50 9.54 13.78
N GLN A 506 -0.28 10.00 15.02
CA GLN A 506 -0.72 9.28 16.20
C GLN A 506 -2.25 9.15 16.26
N TYR A 507 -2.99 10.17 15.81
CA TYR A 507 -4.45 10.08 15.67
C TYR A 507 -4.85 9.03 14.63
N ALA A 508 -4.21 8.99 13.46
CA ALA A 508 -4.48 7.99 12.43
C ALA A 508 -4.23 6.54 12.90
N ILE A 509 -3.11 6.30 13.57
CA ILE A 509 -2.76 5.00 14.16
C ILE A 509 -3.83 4.59 15.19
N LYS A 510 -4.17 5.49 16.13
CA LYS A 510 -5.13 5.21 17.22
C LYS A 510 -6.58 5.01 16.76
N ASN A 511 -6.98 5.57 15.62
CA ASN A 511 -8.35 5.49 15.11
C ASN A 511 -8.51 4.48 13.95
N GLY A 512 -7.54 3.56 13.77
CA GLY A 512 -7.69 2.38 12.94
C GLY A 512 -7.43 2.58 11.45
N ALA A 513 -6.64 3.58 11.06
CA ALA A 513 -6.16 3.69 9.68
C ALA A 513 -5.32 2.46 9.29
N LYS A 514 -5.48 1.98 8.05
CA LYS A 514 -4.65 0.93 7.44
C LYS A 514 -3.65 1.47 6.42
N VAL A 515 -3.96 2.62 5.85
CA VAL A 515 -3.04 3.39 5.00
C VAL A 515 -3.00 4.81 5.53
N ILE A 516 -1.82 5.43 5.52
CA ILE A 516 -1.63 6.85 5.82
C ILE A 516 -1.03 7.51 4.58
N SER A 517 -1.74 8.48 4.01
CA SER A 517 -1.31 9.32 2.89
C SER A 517 -0.79 10.66 3.41
N LEU A 518 0.46 10.96 3.08
CA LEU A 518 1.20 12.18 3.46
C LEU A 518 1.63 12.93 2.20
N SER A 519 0.78 13.82 1.70
CA SER A 519 1.09 14.64 0.52
C SER A 519 1.84 15.93 0.90
N LEU A 520 2.82 15.79 1.81
CA LEU A 520 3.56 16.86 2.46
C LEU A 520 5.02 16.43 2.74
N GLY A 521 5.89 17.40 3.03
CA GLY A 521 7.31 17.19 3.31
C GLY A 521 7.98 18.45 3.89
N SER A 522 9.30 18.42 4.09
CA SER A 522 10.08 19.53 4.65
C SER A 522 10.03 20.79 3.78
N HIS A 523 9.75 21.95 4.40
CA HIS A 523 9.73 23.22 3.68
C HIS A 523 11.16 23.77 3.45
N ILE A 524 11.74 23.44 2.30
CA ILE A 524 12.99 24.05 1.83
C ILE A 524 12.66 25.44 1.23
N PRO A 525 13.30 26.54 1.68
CA PRO A 525 13.09 27.87 1.09
C PRO A 525 13.45 27.88 -0.40
N THR A 526 12.59 28.47 -1.25
CA THR A 526 12.74 28.41 -2.72
C THR A 526 14.11 28.91 -3.19
N ALA A 527 14.64 29.99 -2.61
CA ALA A 527 15.97 30.51 -2.94
C ALA A 527 17.14 29.57 -2.57
N THR A 528 16.92 28.61 -1.68
CA THR A 528 17.85 27.52 -1.36
C THR A 528 17.64 26.35 -2.31
N ALA A 529 16.38 25.93 -2.52
CA ALA A 529 16.02 24.86 -3.46
C ALA A 529 16.54 25.13 -4.88
N THR A 530 16.29 26.32 -5.45
CA THR A 530 16.77 26.72 -6.77
C THR A 530 18.30 26.73 -6.86
N LYS A 531 19.02 27.08 -5.78
CA LYS A 531 20.49 27.01 -5.75
C LYS A 531 20.98 25.57 -5.73
N LEU A 532 20.37 24.70 -4.91
CA LEU A 532 20.73 23.28 -4.84
C LEU A 532 20.46 22.57 -6.18
N ALA A 533 19.29 22.75 -6.77
CA ALA A 533 18.92 22.15 -8.05
C ALA A 533 19.81 22.59 -9.22
N ALA A 534 20.44 23.77 -9.12
CA ALA A 534 21.40 24.29 -10.11
C ALA A 534 22.85 23.80 -9.91
N LEU A 535 23.17 23.12 -8.81
CA LEU A 535 24.49 22.51 -8.61
C LEU A 535 24.63 21.22 -9.45
N PRO A 536 25.86 20.86 -9.87
CA PRO A 536 26.19 19.51 -10.31
C PRO A 536 25.74 18.47 -9.29
N GLU A 537 25.29 17.30 -9.76
CA GLU A 537 24.68 16.32 -8.87
C GLU A 537 25.65 15.75 -7.82
N ALA A 538 26.93 15.62 -8.16
CA ALA A 538 27.98 15.25 -7.22
C ALA A 538 28.07 16.24 -6.03
N ASP A 539 27.90 17.53 -6.28
CA ASP A 539 27.93 18.58 -5.25
C ASP A 539 26.63 18.57 -4.41
N GLN A 540 25.48 18.29 -5.04
CA GLN A 540 24.22 18.06 -4.31
C GLN A 540 24.34 16.87 -3.36
N ASN A 541 24.92 15.76 -3.83
CA ASN A 541 25.12 14.54 -3.04
C ASN A 541 26.19 14.73 -1.94
N ALA A 542 27.26 15.49 -2.20
CA ALA A 542 28.26 15.84 -1.18
C ALA A 542 27.71 16.77 -0.09
N PHE A 543 26.89 17.76 -0.47
CA PHE A 543 26.20 18.61 0.49
C PHE A 543 25.15 17.82 1.28
N LEU A 544 24.40 16.91 0.63
CA LEU A 544 23.46 16.01 1.30
C LEU A 544 24.16 15.16 2.36
N ALA A 545 25.24 14.46 1.99
CA ALA A 545 25.98 13.60 2.92
C ALA A 545 26.47 14.36 4.16
N THR A 546 26.86 15.63 3.99
CA THR A 546 27.24 16.52 5.10
C THR A 546 26.02 16.96 5.93
N TYR A 547 24.94 17.39 5.28
CA TYR A 547 23.70 17.85 5.93
C TYR A 547 23.02 16.73 6.73
N GLN A 548 23.07 15.49 6.26
CA GLN A 548 22.53 14.31 6.94
C GLN A 548 23.22 14.00 8.28
N GLN A 549 24.45 14.46 8.51
CA GLN A 549 25.10 14.33 9.83
C GLN A 549 24.69 15.47 10.78
N SER A 550 24.01 16.52 10.31
CA SER A 550 23.68 17.68 11.16
C SER A 550 22.75 17.31 12.32
N PRO A 551 22.95 17.85 13.54
CA PRO A 551 22.10 17.55 14.69
C PRO A 551 20.61 17.85 14.48
N ALA A 552 20.28 18.83 13.63
CA ALA A 552 18.90 19.14 13.26
C ALA A 552 18.27 17.99 12.45
N TYR A 553 18.91 17.58 11.35
CA TYR A 553 18.48 16.45 10.52
C TYR A 553 18.35 15.16 11.34
N GLN A 554 19.38 14.87 12.14
CA GLN A 554 19.43 13.70 13.01
C GLN A 554 18.45 13.73 14.18
N THR A 555 17.85 14.89 14.51
CA THR A 555 16.77 14.98 15.50
C THR A 555 15.42 14.79 14.84
N GLU A 556 15.17 15.43 13.70
CA GLU A 556 13.91 15.30 12.96
C GLU A 556 13.69 13.89 12.42
N LEU A 557 14.75 13.26 11.87
CA LEU A 557 14.74 11.87 11.42
C LEU A 557 14.25 10.92 12.53
N ARG A 558 14.81 11.02 13.74
CA ARG A 558 14.44 10.14 14.88
C ARG A 558 12.98 10.32 15.32
N VAL A 559 12.37 11.50 15.11
CA VAL A 559 10.93 11.70 15.33
C VAL A 559 10.13 10.88 14.32
N TYR A 560 10.49 10.93 13.04
CA TYR A 560 9.83 10.16 11.98
C TYR A 560 10.03 8.64 12.14
N GLU A 561 11.26 8.17 12.41
CA GLU A 561 11.54 6.76 12.68
C GLU A 561 10.69 6.21 13.83
N THR A 562 10.50 7.01 14.89
CA THR A 562 9.70 6.62 16.07
C THR A 562 8.22 6.40 15.70
N ILE A 563 7.58 7.38 15.07
CA ILE A 563 6.13 7.33 14.78
C ILE A 563 5.81 6.44 13.57
N PHE A 564 6.68 6.40 12.56
CA PHE A 564 6.52 5.49 11.42
C PHE A 564 6.79 4.05 11.82
N GLY A 565 7.82 3.79 12.63
CA GLY A 565 8.06 2.48 13.23
C GLY A 565 6.92 2.02 14.14
N GLU A 566 6.19 2.93 14.80
CA GLU A 566 4.93 2.60 15.50
C GLU A 566 3.82 2.19 14.52
N ALA A 567 3.58 2.94 13.45
CA ALA A 567 2.57 2.62 12.44
C ALA A 567 2.84 1.26 11.76
N THR A 568 4.06 1.03 11.27
CA THR A 568 4.44 -0.21 10.57
C THR A 568 4.26 -1.44 11.46
N ARG A 569 4.61 -1.36 12.76
CA ARG A 569 4.40 -2.45 13.74
C ARG A 569 2.93 -2.74 14.03
N ASN A 570 2.02 -1.80 13.77
CA ASN A 570 0.57 -2.01 13.85
C ASN A 570 -0.05 -2.51 12.52
N GLY A 571 0.77 -2.82 11.52
CA GLY A 571 0.30 -3.26 10.20
C GLY A 571 -0.43 -2.14 9.45
N ILE A 572 0.19 -0.96 9.40
CA ILE A 572 -0.28 0.25 8.73
C ILE A 572 0.79 0.69 7.73
N SER A 573 0.41 0.87 6.46
CA SER A 573 1.33 1.37 5.43
C SER A 573 1.34 2.89 5.39
N ILE A 574 2.52 3.50 5.35
CA ILE A 574 2.68 4.95 5.16
C ILE A 574 3.16 5.22 3.74
N VAL A 575 2.42 6.05 3.02
CA VAL A 575 2.68 6.42 1.62
C VAL A 575 2.83 7.95 1.57
N LYS A 576 3.94 8.45 1.04
CA LYS A 576 4.20 9.90 1.06
C LYS A 576 4.94 10.45 -0.16
N ALA A 577 4.84 11.76 -0.34
CA ALA A 577 5.55 12.53 -1.37
C ALA A 577 7.08 12.60 -1.13
N THR A 578 7.88 12.56 -2.19
CA THR A 578 9.35 12.82 -2.11
C THR A 578 9.75 14.30 -2.17
N GLY A 579 8.87 15.18 -2.67
CA GLY A 579 9.08 16.64 -2.80
C GLY A 579 9.25 17.10 -4.26
N ASN A 580 9.21 18.42 -4.48
CA ASN A 580 8.99 19.04 -5.80
C ASN A 580 10.08 20.06 -6.18
N GLU A 581 11.28 19.91 -5.62
CA GLU A 581 12.37 20.87 -5.70
C GLU A 581 13.43 20.50 -6.76
N ALA A 582 13.27 19.35 -7.44
CA ALA A 582 14.20 18.75 -8.38
C ALA A 582 15.60 18.47 -7.80
N ILE A 583 15.66 17.99 -6.55
CA ILE A 583 16.88 17.64 -5.80
C ILE A 583 16.83 16.20 -5.26
N PRO A 584 17.93 15.65 -4.71
CA PRO A 584 17.91 14.41 -3.94
C PRO A 584 16.88 14.42 -2.80
N ALA A 585 15.95 13.45 -2.81
CA ALA A 585 14.87 13.32 -1.84
C ALA A 585 15.37 13.23 -0.38
N GLY A 586 16.60 12.76 -0.16
CA GLY A 586 17.21 12.68 1.16
C GLY A 586 17.40 14.02 1.90
N PHE A 587 17.23 15.16 1.23
CA PHE A 587 17.21 16.47 1.89
C PHE A 587 16.01 16.66 2.85
N ASP A 588 14.94 15.90 2.68
CA ASP A 588 13.86 15.78 3.66
C ASP A 588 14.14 14.58 4.60
N PRO A 589 14.28 14.77 5.92
CA PRO A 589 14.52 13.67 6.88
C PRO A 589 13.43 12.60 6.86
N MET A 590 12.19 12.97 6.52
CA MET A 590 11.03 12.09 6.40
C MET A 590 11.16 11.10 5.22
N ASN A 591 12.04 11.36 4.23
CA ASN A 591 12.40 10.39 3.19
C ASN A 591 13.36 9.30 3.68
N ASN A 592 14.15 9.55 4.71
CA ASN A 592 15.28 8.71 5.08
C ASN A 592 14.94 7.65 6.13
N THR A 593 13.77 7.00 6.02
CA THR A 593 13.32 5.95 6.95
C THR A 593 13.04 4.63 6.21
N PRO A 594 13.24 3.46 6.86
CA PRO A 594 12.92 2.17 6.27
C PRO A 594 11.42 1.84 6.34
N TYR A 595 10.55 2.73 6.84
CA TYR A 595 9.14 2.44 7.16
C TYR A 595 8.13 2.98 6.14
N THR A 596 8.56 3.85 5.22
CA THR A 596 7.69 4.53 4.26
C THR A 596 7.75 3.92 2.86
N ILE A 597 6.68 4.13 2.11
CA ILE A 597 6.62 4.04 0.65
C ILE A 597 6.75 5.49 0.15
N ASN A 598 7.96 5.88 -0.23
CA ASN A 598 8.25 7.21 -0.76
C ASN A 598 7.91 7.25 -2.25
N VAL A 599 7.03 8.18 -2.63
CA VAL A 599 6.43 8.28 -3.97
C VAL A 599 6.96 9.51 -4.70
N SER A 600 7.64 9.24 -5.81
CA SER A 600 8.08 10.25 -6.76
C SER A 600 7.09 10.42 -7.91
N ALA A 601 7.13 11.58 -8.58
CA ALA A 601 6.17 11.97 -9.59
C ALA A 601 6.69 11.75 -11.02
N ASP A 602 5.82 11.18 -11.85
CA ASP A 602 6.03 11.03 -13.28
C ASP A 602 5.20 12.01 -14.12
N GLY A 603 5.72 12.29 -15.31
CA GLY A 603 5.00 12.99 -16.38
C GLY A 603 3.87 12.16 -17.00
N ILE A 604 3.21 12.77 -17.98
CA ILE A 604 2.34 12.05 -18.90
C ILE A 604 3.23 11.17 -19.82
N PRO A 605 2.87 9.90 -20.08
CA PRO A 605 3.61 9.05 -21.01
C PRO A 605 3.74 9.68 -22.39
N ASP A 606 4.86 9.43 -23.06
CA ASP A 606 5.06 9.89 -24.44
C ASP A 606 4.25 9.06 -25.45
N GLN A 607 4.39 9.39 -26.74
CA GLN A 607 3.73 8.71 -27.85
C GLN A 607 4.11 7.22 -28.01
N HIS A 608 5.17 6.76 -27.33
CA HIS A 608 5.61 5.37 -27.29
C HIS A 608 5.20 4.66 -25.99
N GLY A 609 4.49 5.35 -25.10
CA GLY A 609 4.10 4.85 -23.78
C GLY A 609 5.22 4.89 -22.74
N LEU A 610 6.35 5.55 -23.04
CA LEU A 610 7.45 5.68 -22.09
C LEU A 610 7.12 6.75 -21.05
N VAL A 611 7.30 6.39 -19.79
CA VAL A 611 7.09 7.27 -18.64
C VAL A 611 8.43 7.89 -18.24
N GLN A 612 8.42 9.20 -17.94
CA GLN A 612 9.60 9.94 -17.50
C GLN A 612 9.30 10.76 -16.24
N ARG A 613 10.24 10.77 -15.29
CA ARG A 613 10.24 11.59 -14.07
C ARG A 613 9.79 13.02 -14.38
N ALA A 614 8.76 13.49 -13.70
CA ALA A 614 8.31 14.87 -13.79
C ALA A 614 9.48 15.80 -13.43
N PRO A 615 9.77 16.88 -14.19
CA PRO A 615 11.01 17.66 -14.00
C PRO A 615 11.25 18.14 -12.57
N PHE A 616 10.19 18.52 -11.87
CA PHE A 616 10.18 18.96 -10.47
C PHE A 616 10.38 17.84 -9.43
N SER A 617 10.11 16.56 -9.75
CA SER A 617 10.13 15.49 -8.75
C SER A 617 11.52 15.33 -8.15
N ASN A 618 11.61 15.29 -6.82
CA ASN A 618 12.81 14.84 -6.15
C ASN A 618 13.13 13.38 -6.53
N TYR A 619 14.40 12.99 -6.35
CA TYR A 619 14.96 11.74 -6.89
C TYR A 619 16.02 11.12 -5.97
N GLY A 620 16.62 10.01 -6.40
CA GLY A 620 17.64 9.27 -5.68
C GLY A 620 17.08 8.04 -4.96
N VAL A 621 17.98 7.22 -4.43
CA VAL A 621 17.72 5.84 -3.93
C VAL A 621 16.73 5.71 -2.78
N LEU A 622 16.30 6.82 -2.18
CA LEU A 622 15.23 6.85 -1.17
C LEU A 622 13.82 6.89 -1.79
N SER A 623 13.70 7.11 -3.10
CA SER A 623 12.43 6.98 -3.83
C SER A 623 12.08 5.48 -3.92
N THR A 624 10.92 5.09 -3.40
CA THR A 624 10.52 3.67 -3.35
C THR A 624 9.86 3.22 -4.64
N VAL A 625 8.90 4.00 -5.12
CA VAL A 625 8.15 3.80 -6.37
C VAL A 625 7.77 5.16 -6.95
N SER A 626 7.35 5.17 -8.21
CA SER A 626 6.85 6.37 -8.87
C SER A 626 5.45 6.17 -9.43
N ALA A 627 4.71 7.28 -9.59
CA ALA A 627 3.33 7.27 -10.05
C ALA A 627 2.99 8.58 -10.79
N PRO A 628 1.88 8.62 -11.57
CA PRO A 628 1.42 9.81 -12.27
C PRO A 628 1.34 11.05 -11.37
N GLY A 629 2.10 12.09 -11.70
CA GLY A 629 2.17 13.32 -10.91
C GLY A 629 2.02 14.61 -11.71
N VAL A 630 1.66 14.55 -13.00
CA VAL A 630 1.49 15.72 -13.87
C VAL A 630 0.09 15.72 -14.49
N GLN A 631 -0.64 16.84 -14.37
CA GLN A 631 -2.01 16.97 -14.88
C GLN A 631 -2.93 15.83 -14.41
N ILE A 632 -2.98 15.61 -13.09
CA ILE A 632 -3.91 14.67 -12.46
C ILE A 632 -5.24 15.41 -12.21
N TYR A 633 -6.30 14.95 -12.88
CA TYR A 633 -7.62 15.56 -12.80
C TYR A 633 -8.44 14.96 -11.65
N ASN A 634 -8.84 15.77 -10.68
CA ASN A 634 -9.71 15.33 -9.58
C ASN A 634 -10.44 16.52 -8.91
N ALA A 635 -11.21 16.22 -7.86
CA ALA A 635 -12.03 17.18 -7.12
C ALA A 635 -11.26 18.37 -6.55
N VAL A 636 -11.89 19.53 -6.52
CA VAL A 636 -11.49 20.72 -5.77
C VAL A 636 -12.73 21.40 -5.14
N PRO A 637 -12.58 22.20 -4.06
CA PRO A 637 -13.72 22.72 -3.30
C PRO A 637 -14.80 23.44 -4.11
N GLY A 638 -16.05 23.33 -3.67
CA GLY A 638 -17.22 23.93 -4.32
C GLY A 638 -17.85 23.06 -5.40
N GLY A 639 -17.68 21.73 -5.33
CA GLY A 639 -18.20 20.79 -6.33
C GLY A 639 -17.51 20.91 -7.70
N GLN A 640 -16.24 21.32 -7.73
CA GLN A 640 -15.48 21.61 -8.94
C GLN A 640 -14.39 20.56 -9.16
N TYR A 641 -13.78 20.56 -10.35
CA TYR A 641 -12.77 19.58 -10.73
C TYR A 641 -11.67 20.24 -11.55
N ASP A 642 -10.41 19.94 -11.22
CA ASP A 642 -9.26 20.65 -11.78
C ASP A 642 -8.02 19.75 -11.87
N TYR A 643 -7.05 20.18 -12.69
CA TYR A 643 -5.77 19.53 -12.84
C TYR A 643 -4.79 20.02 -11.75
N MET A 644 -4.06 19.08 -11.15
CA MET A 644 -2.93 19.37 -10.27
C MET A 644 -1.69 18.57 -10.68
N SER A 645 -0.52 19.08 -10.32
CA SER A 645 0.78 18.44 -10.58
C SER A 645 1.65 18.53 -9.33
N GLY A 646 2.34 17.44 -9.00
CA GLY A 646 3.22 17.31 -7.86
C GLY A 646 3.37 15.86 -7.41
N THR A 647 4.41 15.56 -6.61
CA THR A 647 4.50 14.30 -5.84
C THR A 647 3.30 14.10 -4.92
N SER A 648 2.65 15.20 -4.51
CA SER A 648 1.38 15.23 -3.79
C SER A 648 0.19 14.64 -4.56
N MET A 649 0.25 14.52 -5.88
CA MET A 649 -0.79 13.88 -6.70
C MET A 649 -0.43 12.43 -7.01
N ALA A 650 0.86 12.11 -7.14
CA ALA A 650 1.36 10.74 -7.25
C ALA A 650 1.10 9.91 -5.96
N THR A 651 1.30 10.54 -4.80
CA THR A 651 1.13 9.94 -3.46
C THR A 651 -0.27 9.33 -3.22
N PRO A 652 -1.40 10.03 -3.40
CA PRO A 652 -2.73 9.48 -3.18
C PRO A 652 -3.08 8.36 -4.16
N ILE A 653 -2.50 8.34 -5.37
CA ILE A 653 -2.69 7.24 -6.32
C ILE A 653 -2.08 5.95 -5.75
N VAL A 654 -0.85 6.02 -5.24
CA VAL A 654 -0.20 4.87 -4.56
C VAL A 654 -0.95 4.50 -3.27
N ALA A 655 -1.41 5.47 -2.49
CA ALA A 655 -2.16 5.21 -1.26
C ALA A 655 -3.51 4.51 -1.52
N GLY A 656 -4.22 4.90 -2.59
CA GLY A 656 -5.40 4.17 -3.08
C GLY A 656 -5.05 2.76 -3.57
N GLY A 657 -3.96 2.60 -4.32
CA GLY A 657 -3.44 1.28 -4.72
C GLY A 657 -3.17 0.35 -3.53
N VAL A 658 -2.50 0.86 -2.50
CA VAL A 658 -2.27 0.14 -1.23
C VAL A 658 -3.59 -0.19 -0.53
N ALA A 659 -4.59 0.68 -0.60
CA ALA A 659 -5.92 0.42 -0.04
C ALA A 659 -6.66 -0.70 -0.81
N LEU A 660 -6.50 -0.80 -2.13
CA LEU A 660 -6.98 -1.95 -2.91
C LEU A 660 -6.27 -3.25 -2.48
N MET A 661 -4.95 -3.20 -2.28
CA MET A 661 -4.16 -4.36 -1.81
C MET A 661 -4.64 -4.86 -0.45
N TYR A 662 -4.82 -3.97 0.54
CA TYR A 662 -5.41 -4.34 1.85
C TYR A 662 -6.86 -4.81 1.75
N SER A 663 -7.64 -4.33 0.77
CA SER A 663 -9.03 -4.77 0.57
C SER A 663 -9.12 -6.20 0.05
N LEU A 664 -8.09 -6.67 -0.65
CA LEU A 664 -7.93 -8.03 -1.14
C LEU A 664 -7.22 -8.94 -0.11
N ARG A 665 -6.24 -8.38 0.62
CA ARG A 665 -5.39 -9.07 1.59
C ARG A 665 -5.14 -8.20 2.84
N PRO A 666 -6.06 -8.21 3.83
CA PRO A 666 -5.90 -7.45 5.07
C PRO A 666 -4.78 -8.00 5.99
N ASP A 667 -4.20 -9.14 5.63
CA ASP A 667 -3.14 -9.87 6.33
C ASP A 667 -1.71 -9.52 5.88
N LEU A 668 -1.52 -8.79 4.78
CA LEU A 668 -0.18 -8.41 4.31
C LEU A 668 0.49 -7.40 5.23
N SER A 669 1.81 -7.55 5.43
CA SER A 669 2.62 -6.55 6.13
C SER A 669 2.87 -5.32 5.23
N PRO A 670 3.09 -4.12 5.82
CA PRO A 670 3.47 -2.93 5.06
C PRO A 670 4.73 -3.15 4.22
N ASP A 671 5.69 -3.93 4.73
CA ASP A 671 6.89 -4.33 4.00
C ASP A 671 6.58 -5.17 2.76
N ARG A 672 5.74 -6.22 2.87
CA ARG A 672 5.41 -7.04 1.70
C ARG A 672 4.59 -6.27 0.67
N ILE A 673 3.70 -5.37 1.11
CA ILE A 673 2.99 -4.43 0.21
C ILE A 673 3.99 -3.55 -0.54
N ARG A 674 4.96 -2.94 0.15
CA ARG A 674 6.03 -2.17 -0.48
C ARG A 674 6.81 -3.00 -1.49
N THR A 675 7.22 -4.21 -1.11
CA THR A 675 7.99 -5.09 -1.99
C THR A 675 7.19 -5.48 -3.23
N ILE A 676 5.90 -5.81 -3.12
CA ILE A 676 5.03 -6.12 -4.26
C ILE A 676 4.93 -4.93 -5.23
N LEU A 677 4.78 -3.70 -4.71
CA LEU A 677 4.73 -2.50 -5.56
C LEU A 677 6.05 -2.25 -6.31
N VAL A 678 7.19 -2.61 -5.73
CA VAL A 678 8.51 -2.53 -6.38
C VAL A 678 8.71 -3.68 -7.39
N GLU A 679 8.33 -4.91 -7.03
CA GLU A 679 8.46 -6.11 -7.87
C GLU A 679 7.55 -6.09 -9.11
N THR A 680 6.39 -5.42 -9.03
CA THR A 680 5.38 -5.40 -10.10
C THR A 680 5.36 -4.12 -10.94
N GLY A 681 6.04 -3.05 -10.48
CA GLY A 681 6.16 -1.80 -11.23
C GLY A 681 7.00 -1.94 -12.50
N ASN A 682 6.73 -1.11 -13.50
CA ASN A 682 7.55 -1.05 -14.72
C ASN A 682 8.87 -0.31 -14.41
N PRO A 683 10.03 -0.81 -14.88
CA PRO A 683 11.30 -0.09 -14.71
C PRO A 683 11.28 1.25 -15.46
N HIS A 684 11.85 2.28 -14.85
CA HIS A 684 11.84 3.63 -15.40
C HIS A 684 12.92 3.82 -16.49
N VAL A 685 12.51 4.26 -17.68
CA VAL A 685 13.43 4.55 -18.80
C VAL A 685 13.86 6.03 -18.76
N GLY A 686 14.98 6.32 -18.09
CA GLY A 686 15.53 7.68 -17.99
C GLY A 686 16.89 7.74 -17.34
N ASN A 687 17.29 8.91 -16.82
CA ASN A 687 18.64 9.11 -16.27
C ASN A 687 18.87 8.18 -15.04
N PRO A 688 19.83 7.22 -15.11
CA PRO A 688 20.11 6.29 -14.01
C PRO A 688 20.69 6.97 -12.77
N ASP A 689 21.30 8.15 -12.90
CA ASP A 689 21.82 8.94 -11.78
C ASP A 689 20.67 9.54 -10.94
N LYS A 690 19.49 9.74 -11.55
CA LYS A 690 18.29 10.33 -10.92
C LYS A 690 17.12 9.33 -10.79
N PRO A 691 17.31 8.18 -10.13
CA PRO A 691 16.29 7.14 -10.03
C PRO A 691 15.12 7.61 -9.17
N ILE A 692 13.91 7.12 -9.49
CA ILE A 692 12.67 7.43 -8.76
C ILE A 692 11.89 6.20 -8.28
N GLY A 693 12.50 5.01 -8.37
CA GLY A 693 11.81 3.73 -8.23
C GLY A 693 11.10 3.32 -9.53
N PRO A 694 10.43 2.16 -9.55
CA PRO A 694 9.64 1.72 -10.70
C PRO A 694 8.24 2.36 -10.70
N PHE A 695 7.67 2.51 -11.89
CA PHE A 695 6.34 3.07 -12.12
C PHE A 695 5.25 2.05 -11.80
N ILE A 696 4.34 2.37 -10.87
CA ILE A 696 3.35 1.41 -10.35
C ILE A 696 2.42 0.82 -11.43
N GLN A 697 2.03 -0.44 -11.24
CA GLN A 697 1.05 -1.16 -12.06
C GLN A 697 0.07 -1.88 -11.12
N LEU A 698 -1.12 -1.31 -10.93
CA LEU A 698 -2.10 -1.76 -9.94
C LEU A 698 -2.76 -3.09 -10.31
N ASP A 699 -2.88 -3.40 -11.60
CA ASP A 699 -3.34 -4.71 -12.08
C ASP A 699 -2.37 -5.81 -11.64
N LYS A 700 -1.08 -5.67 -12.01
CA LYS A 700 -0.01 -6.59 -11.61
C LYS A 700 0.16 -6.71 -10.09
N ALA A 701 0.08 -5.58 -9.36
CA ALA A 701 0.21 -5.57 -7.90
C ALA A 701 -0.93 -6.36 -7.21
N LEU A 702 -2.16 -6.24 -7.69
CA LEU A 702 -3.29 -7.01 -7.15
C LEU A 702 -3.28 -8.47 -7.59
N GLU A 703 -2.82 -8.79 -8.81
CA GLU A 703 -2.57 -10.17 -9.24
C GLU A 703 -1.52 -10.84 -8.35
N ALA A 704 -0.40 -10.16 -8.05
CA ALA A 704 0.59 -10.65 -7.08
C ALA A 704 -0.06 -10.90 -5.70
N CYS A 705 -0.83 -9.95 -5.15
CA CYS A 705 -1.55 -10.13 -3.88
C CYS A 705 -2.55 -11.31 -3.88
N ARG A 706 -3.11 -11.70 -5.04
CA ARG A 706 -3.94 -12.92 -5.18
C ARG A 706 -3.10 -14.21 -5.09
N LEU A 707 -1.89 -14.19 -5.66
CA LEU A 707 -1.00 -15.35 -5.78
C LEU A 707 -0.10 -15.57 -4.55
N GLU A 708 0.18 -14.52 -3.78
CA GLU A 708 0.83 -14.61 -2.46
C GLU A 708 0.16 -15.70 -1.61
N PRO A 709 0.89 -16.68 -1.04
CA PRO A 709 0.31 -17.65 -0.11
C PRO A 709 -0.45 -16.96 1.03
N LYS A 710 -1.60 -17.53 1.44
CA LYS A 710 -2.22 -17.15 2.70
C LYS A 710 -1.36 -17.71 3.83
N ASP A 711 -0.80 -16.84 4.65
CA ASP A 711 0.12 -17.25 5.71
C ASP A 711 -0.68 -17.81 6.90
N VAL A 712 -1.07 -19.09 6.78
CA VAL A 712 -1.87 -19.83 7.77
C VAL A 712 -1.23 -19.79 9.16
N CYS A 713 0.10 -19.65 9.21
CA CYS A 713 0.86 -19.55 10.44
C CYS A 713 0.59 -18.23 11.19
N ALA A 714 0.51 -17.10 10.48
CA ALA A 714 0.29 -15.77 11.08
C ALA A 714 -1.10 -15.63 11.73
N ALA A 715 -2.16 -16.03 11.03
CA ALA A 715 -3.53 -15.99 11.56
C ALA A 715 -3.68 -16.89 12.80
N THR A 716 -3.06 -18.08 12.78
CA THR A 716 -3.05 -19.02 13.90
C THR A 716 -2.26 -18.44 15.10
N LEU A 717 -1.10 -17.86 14.85
CA LEU A 717 -0.25 -17.28 15.90
C LEU A 717 -0.93 -16.09 16.59
N ASP A 718 -1.60 -15.20 15.85
CA ASP A 718 -2.30 -14.06 16.43
C ASP A 718 -3.66 -14.45 17.05
N SER A 719 -4.27 -15.56 16.64
CA SER A 719 -5.33 -16.20 17.43
C SER A 719 -4.79 -16.69 18.77
N LEU A 720 -3.69 -17.47 18.76
CA LEU A 720 -3.05 -18.00 19.96
C LEU A 720 -2.56 -16.91 20.92
N LYS A 721 -1.96 -15.82 20.42
CA LYS A 721 -1.59 -14.66 21.26
C LYS A 721 -2.81 -14.07 21.98
N ARG A 722 -3.94 -13.92 21.27
CA ARG A 722 -5.19 -13.41 21.85
C ARG A 722 -5.78 -14.40 22.86
N GLU A 723 -5.78 -15.70 22.57
CA GLU A 723 -6.16 -16.77 23.50
C GLU A 723 -5.32 -16.74 24.78
N ILE A 724 -3.99 -16.71 24.65
CA ILE A 724 -3.04 -16.62 25.78
C ILE A 724 -3.23 -15.34 26.58
N THR A 725 -3.53 -14.22 25.92
CA THR A 725 -3.79 -12.94 26.60
C THR A 725 -5.10 -12.99 27.37
N LYS A 726 -6.13 -13.62 26.82
CA LYS A 726 -7.44 -13.81 27.44
C LYS A 726 -7.37 -14.75 28.66
N LEU A 727 -6.64 -15.86 28.53
CA LEU A 727 -6.36 -16.81 29.63
C LEU A 727 -5.54 -16.17 30.77
N LYS A 728 -4.61 -15.27 30.46
CA LYS A 728 -3.85 -14.49 31.47
C LYS A 728 -4.67 -13.46 32.26
N HIS A 729 -5.94 -13.23 31.89
CA HIS A 729 -6.85 -12.29 32.56
C HIS A 729 -8.12 -12.98 33.10
N GLN A 730 -8.12 -14.32 33.21
CA GLN A 730 -9.11 -15.04 34.02
C GLN A 730 -8.54 -15.23 35.44
N PRO A 731 -9.38 -15.06 36.49
CA PRO A 731 -8.96 -15.12 37.90
C PRO A 731 -8.81 -16.57 38.42
#